data_AF-A0A327VIN6-F1
#
_entry.id   AF-A0A327VIN6-F1
#
_cell.length_a   1.000
_cell.length_b   1.000
_cell.length_c   1.000
_cell.angle_alpha   90.00
_cell.angle_beta   90.00
_cell.angle_gamma   90.00
#
_symmetry.space_group_name_H-M   'P 1'
#
loop_
_entity.id
_entity.type
_entity.pdbx_description
1 polymer ?
#
loop_
_entity_poly.entity_id
_entity_poly.type
_entity_poly.pdbx_seq_one_letter_code
_entity_poly.pdbx_strand_id
1 'polypeptide(L)'
;MSPAIHHVRPTARRGAFRTIADAVRAAGTEDEIRIAAGDYPERLLLDRAVTLVAEDGPGTVRLVPVTPGLPALELSHSATLNGITVVGADPSRPLVLVTAGTAELQDCDIAGGRLEVVRAASLRVTRSVVRDAALAGVHADTTGTVWLTDGLVTNIDGTGVVVSGGATAHLTDSTVRTVSGSGVRVRGEATVEIRRCAVEGPGRNALLVEERAAVLLDECRLKDAAAEAVRVLGSSPRAQDDGTGGVRITGAEVTGAGATGILAAGTGDVLVSTCSVRDSAAAGVSADGSARLELVDCRISDSRASGVVVRGSARAVVTDTTVRGTEGNGILVGERAEVRVTGGSVRASAYSAVHIAGEAKAHLTALRVEETPEHGIGVTERARLTLEDCQLTGCGLSGLHLDGYAAATVDGMTVRRSHNGVTDRSRGEVRVRDARIVDAERAGLTCGPDTTGEFTDCRVGGAGTAGVVVAERAAPTLRDCAVSGSAGSGLVVARDGDPTVLRTTVRETGKNGLYIGEGGKGRYEDCVLSATRYPAVHVGAEALPVLRNLLVTDAAEDLSMDEGARPETEGCVSRGVENAVWPAPGTPAGAASAAGPVKAAAAGRPGAPDGTTATADASGGDGDEETPEESLEDLLAELGLLVGLERVKHDVASLVKLMQMVRRREEAGLAAPPLSRHLIFAGNPGTGKTTVARLYGRILAAVGLLDRGHLVEADRSSLVGEYVGHTGPKTQRVFEEAMGGVLFIDEAYSLTPAAGSNDFGHEAIATLVKLMEDHRDSVVVIVAGYPDEMEHFIDSNPGLASRFSRTLLFEDYDTPELVSIVEHHAERHQYRLTDSAREALSAFFEATPRGERFGNGRTARQTFQAMTEGQAYRVAEMAAPDETDLITLRPQDLPEWP
;
A
#
# COMPACT_ATOMS: atom_id res chain seq x y z
N MET A 1 50.85 44.31 27.80
CA MET A 1 50.15 45.61 27.71
C MET A 1 48.67 45.30 27.75
N SER A 2 47.87 46.04 28.53
CA SER A 2 46.42 45.87 28.51
C SER A 2 45.87 46.23 27.13
N PRO A 3 44.85 45.53 26.62
CA PRO A 3 44.24 45.85 25.33
C PRO A 3 43.74 47.30 25.33
N ALA A 4 44.04 48.03 24.26
CA ALA A 4 43.61 49.41 24.10
C ALA A 4 42.14 49.46 23.64
N ILE A 5 41.44 50.52 24.03
CA ILE A 5 40.05 50.77 23.62
C ILE A 5 40.05 51.89 22.59
N HIS A 6 39.53 51.60 21.39
CA HIS A 6 39.34 52.56 20.31
C HIS A 6 37.86 52.90 20.18
N HIS A 7 37.54 54.17 20.00
CA HIS A 7 36.14 54.61 19.81
C HIS A 7 35.87 55.00 18.36
N VAL A 8 34.76 54.53 17.81
CA VAL A 8 34.27 54.88 16.46
C VAL A 8 32.99 55.68 16.59
N ARG A 9 32.92 56.84 15.91
CA ARG A 9 31.74 57.69 15.87
C ARG A 9 31.51 58.24 14.46
N PRO A 10 30.28 58.21 13.91
CA PRO A 10 30.00 58.72 12.56
C PRO A 10 30.21 60.24 12.46
N THR A 11 30.01 60.95 13.57
CA THR A 11 30.21 62.40 13.67
C THR A 11 31.53 62.70 14.38
N ALA A 12 32.32 63.62 13.79
CA ALA A 12 33.69 63.88 14.22
C ALA A 12 33.76 64.41 15.67
N ARG A 13 34.34 63.61 16.58
CA ARG A 13 34.81 64.02 17.91
C ARG A 13 36.31 63.81 18.02
N ARG A 14 36.97 64.68 18.80
CA ARG A 14 38.43 64.62 19.01
C ARG A 14 38.78 63.30 19.71
N GLY A 15 39.63 62.47 19.07
CA GLY A 15 40.08 61.18 19.62
C GLY A 15 39.26 59.95 19.23
N ALA A 16 38.23 60.08 18.37
CA ALA A 16 37.46 58.95 17.83
C ALA A 16 37.71 58.78 16.32
N PHE A 17 37.70 57.54 15.84
CA PHE A 17 37.76 57.20 14.43
C PHE A 17 36.40 57.46 13.77
N ARG A 18 36.40 57.79 12.46
CA ARG A 18 35.17 58.01 11.68
C ARG A 18 34.59 56.72 11.09
N THR A 19 35.45 55.74 10.84
CA THR A 19 35.10 54.46 10.23
C THR A 19 35.61 53.32 11.12
N ILE A 20 34.94 52.18 11.07
CA ILE A 20 35.35 50.98 11.78
C ILE A 20 36.65 50.46 11.14
N ALA A 21 36.81 50.53 9.82
CA ALA A 21 38.04 50.10 9.14
C ALA A 21 39.28 50.89 9.56
N ASP A 22 39.16 52.20 9.82
CA ASP A 22 40.27 53.02 10.34
C ASP A 22 40.66 52.57 11.75
N ALA A 23 39.68 52.30 12.61
CA ALA A 23 39.93 51.80 13.97
C ALA A 23 40.58 50.42 13.94
N VAL A 24 40.10 49.51 13.10
CA VAL A 24 40.70 48.17 12.92
C VAL A 24 42.16 48.29 12.48
N ARG A 25 42.48 49.17 11.52
CA ARG A 25 43.87 49.42 11.05
C ARG A 25 44.78 50.00 12.13
N ALA A 26 44.25 50.75 13.09
CA ALA A 26 45.00 51.33 14.20
C ALA A 26 45.10 50.41 15.42
N ALA A 27 44.23 49.41 15.52
CA ALA A 27 44.16 48.48 16.63
C ALA A 27 45.32 47.45 16.59
N GLY A 28 45.88 47.17 17.77
CA GLY A 28 46.75 46.03 18.02
C GLY A 28 45.96 44.72 18.19
N THR A 29 46.67 43.62 18.41
CA THR A 29 46.06 42.32 18.71
C THR A 29 45.37 42.36 20.09
N GLU A 30 44.16 41.80 20.17
CA GLU A 30 43.24 41.78 21.32
C GLU A 30 42.63 43.14 21.72
N ASP A 31 42.84 44.21 20.93
CA ASP A 31 42.24 45.52 21.22
C ASP A 31 40.70 45.51 21.05
N GLU A 32 40.03 46.37 21.80
CA GLU A 32 38.57 46.54 21.77
C GLU A 32 38.19 47.81 20.97
N ILE A 33 37.20 47.70 20.10
CA ILE A 33 36.67 48.79 19.28
C ILE A 33 35.20 49.00 19.64
N ARG A 34 34.91 50.11 20.32
CA ARG A 34 33.55 50.54 20.69
C ARG A 34 32.96 51.43 19.63
N ILE A 35 31.81 51.03 19.10
CA ILE A 35 31.19 51.63 17.94
C ILE A 35 29.87 52.26 18.36
N ALA A 36 29.77 53.58 18.23
CA ALA A 36 28.53 54.29 18.50
C ALA A 36 27.46 53.98 17.45
N ALA A 37 26.18 54.15 17.82
CA ALA A 37 25.04 53.92 16.94
C ALA A 37 25.19 54.64 15.59
N GLY A 38 24.88 53.94 14.50
CA GLY A 38 24.93 54.48 13.15
C GLY A 38 25.02 53.43 12.04
N ASP A 39 24.85 53.92 10.81
CA ASP A 39 25.08 53.16 9.58
C ASP A 39 26.53 53.39 9.11
N TYR A 40 27.25 52.30 8.88
CA TYR A 40 28.65 52.29 8.48
C TYR A 40 28.76 51.71 7.06
N PRO A 41 28.79 52.57 6.02
CA PRO A 41 28.88 52.16 4.63
C PRO A 41 30.33 51.79 4.30
N GLU A 42 30.77 50.62 4.73
CA GLU A 42 32.14 50.14 4.52
C GLU A 42 32.20 48.61 4.47
N ARG A 43 33.35 48.09 4.01
CA ARG A 43 33.69 46.68 4.10
C ARG A 43 34.76 46.50 5.16
N LEU A 44 34.63 45.46 5.97
CA LEU A 44 35.58 45.13 7.02
C LEU A 44 36.35 43.86 6.69
N LEU A 45 37.67 43.96 6.79
CA LEU A 45 38.59 42.83 6.80
C LEU A 45 39.22 42.76 8.20
N LEU A 46 38.94 41.68 8.91
CA LEU A 46 39.52 41.39 10.23
C LEU A 46 40.66 40.38 10.05
N ASP A 47 41.87 40.90 9.90
CA ASP A 47 43.12 40.17 9.67
C ASP A 47 43.98 40.03 10.94
N ARG A 48 43.46 40.47 12.09
CA ARG A 48 44.09 40.39 13.42
C ARG A 48 43.02 40.24 14.48
N ALA A 49 43.43 39.82 15.68
CA ALA A 49 42.49 39.59 16.76
C ALA A 49 42.02 40.91 17.35
N VAL A 50 40.71 41.16 17.28
CA VAL A 50 40.05 42.37 17.79
C VAL A 50 38.65 42.03 18.27
N THR A 51 38.13 42.86 19.17
CA THR A 51 36.73 42.80 19.62
C THR A 51 35.97 44.03 19.14
N LEU A 52 34.89 43.84 18.39
CA LEU A 52 33.97 44.90 17.96
C LEU A 52 32.74 44.90 18.87
N VAL A 53 32.41 46.05 19.47
CA VAL A 53 31.28 46.18 20.40
C VAL A 53 30.40 47.36 19.99
N ALA A 54 29.09 47.12 19.83
CA ALA A 54 28.11 48.19 19.74
C ALA A 54 27.97 48.90 21.10
N GLU A 55 28.45 50.14 21.19
CA GLU A 55 28.49 50.93 22.45
C GLU A 55 27.08 51.16 23.02
N ASP A 56 26.10 51.33 22.14
CA ASP A 56 24.71 51.65 22.49
C ASP A 56 23.80 50.39 22.52
N GLY A 57 24.37 49.19 22.42
CA GLY A 57 23.67 47.90 22.47
C GLY A 57 23.34 47.29 21.10
N PRO A 58 22.80 46.05 21.07
CA PRO A 58 22.55 45.30 19.84
C PRO A 58 21.61 46.02 18.87
N GLY A 59 21.90 45.92 17.56
CA GLY A 59 21.07 46.52 16.51
C GLY A 59 21.30 48.01 16.28
N THR A 60 22.11 48.68 17.10
CA THR A 60 22.40 50.11 16.97
C THR A 60 23.48 50.41 15.92
N VAL A 61 24.33 49.42 15.61
CA VAL A 61 25.43 49.52 14.65
C VAL A 61 25.13 48.66 13.43
N ARG A 62 25.01 49.29 12.26
CA ARG A 62 24.70 48.63 10.99
C ARG A 62 25.86 48.74 10.02
N LEU A 63 26.52 47.62 9.74
CA LEU A 63 27.54 47.50 8.69
C LEU A 63 26.86 47.24 7.35
N VAL A 64 27.05 48.16 6.40
CA VAL A 64 26.43 48.10 5.06
C VAL A 64 27.53 48.13 4.00
N PRO A 65 27.71 47.08 3.18
CA PRO A 65 28.74 47.06 2.16
C PRO A 65 28.41 48.07 1.05
N VAL A 66 29.42 48.81 0.61
CA VAL A 66 29.29 49.79 -0.49
C VAL A 66 29.42 49.13 -1.86
N THR A 67 30.11 47.99 -1.92
CA THR A 67 30.39 47.28 -3.18
C THR A 67 29.52 46.02 -3.27
N PRO A 68 28.59 45.96 -4.23
CA PRO A 68 27.80 44.76 -4.46
C PRO A 68 28.67 43.55 -4.81
N GLY A 69 28.32 42.37 -4.29
CA GLY A 69 28.95 41.09 -4.66
C GLY A 69 30.20 40.69 -3.87
N LEU A 70 30.70 41.54 -2.95
CA LEU A 70 31.76 41.16 -1.99
C LEU A 70 31.17 41.00 -0.58
N PRO A 71 31.76 40.14 0.27
CA PRO A 71 31.37 40.05 1.67
C PRO A 71 31.53 41.41 2.36
N ALA A 72 30.54 41.80 3.17
CA ALA A 72 30.62 43.01 3.99
C ALA A 72 31.65 42.85 5.11
N LEU A 73 31.77 41.62 5.62
CA LEU A 73 32.69 41.26 6.68
C LEU A 73 33.46 39.99 6.28
N GLU A 74 34.78 40.11 6.23
CA GLU A 74 35.69 38.98 6.01
C GLU A 74 36.64 38.83 7.20
N LEU A 75 36.69 37.62 7.75
CA LEU A 75 37.55 37.27 8.87
C LEU A 75 38.62 36.29 8.40
N SER A 76 39.88 36.71 8.52
CA SER A 76 41.07 35.89 8.26
C SER A 76 41.90 35.67 9.53
N HIS A 77 41.40 36.13 10.68
CA HIS A 77 41.91 35.83 12.01
C HIS A 77 40.78 35.77 13.02
N SER A 78 41.07 35.31 14.24
CA SER A 78 40.06 35.26 15.31
C SER A 78 39.52 36.65 15.60
N ALA A 79 38.22 36.83 15.79
CA ALA A 79 37.66 38.11 16.21
C ALA A 79 36.30 37.92 16.88
N THR A 80 35.94 38.85 17.74
CA THR A 80 34.65 38.85 18.45
C THR A 80 33.82 40.04 18.00
N LEU A 81 32.54 39.80 17.69
CA LEU A 81 31.55 40.80 17.33
C LEU A 81 30.41 40.73 18.33
N ASN A 82 30.10 41.85 18.96
CA ASN A 82 29.02 41.95 19.93
C ASN A 82 28.03 43.06 19.55
N GLY A 83 26.79 42.69 19.25
CA GLY A 83 25.71 43.63 18.98
C GLY A 83 25.71 44.24 17.58
N ILE A 84 26.50 43.68 16.65
CA ILE A 84 26.67 44.24 15.30
C ILE A 84 25.63 43.67 14.34
N THR A 85 24.93 44.54 13.62
CA THR A 85 24.07 44.16 12.49
C THR A 85 24.85 44.27 11.18
N VAL A 86 24.85 43.22 10.37
CA VAL A 86 25.47 43.20 9.05
C VAL A 86 24.36 43.05 8.02
N VAL A 87 24.25 44.00 7.09
CA VAL A 87 23.18 44.05 6.09
C VAL A 87 23.77 43.89 4.70
N GLY A 88 23.35 42.86 3.96
CA GLY A 88 23.73 42.60 2.57
C GLY A 88 22.67 43.06 1.58
N ALA A 89 23.10 43.25 0.34
CA ALA A 89 22.21 43.60 -0.78
C ALA A 89 21.95 42.41 -1.73
N ASP A 90 22.75 41.35 -1.65
CA ASP A 90 22.64 40.16 -2.51
C ASP A 90 22.50 38.90 -1.64
N PRO A 91 21.27 38.36 -1.51
CA PRO A 91 21.00 37.21 -0.65
C PRO A 91 21.72 35.94 -1.12
N SER A 92 22.14 35.85 -2.38
CA SER A 92 22.81 34.67 -2.95
C SER A 92 24.31 34.59 -2.63
N ARG A 93 24.86 35.62 -1.99
CA ARG A 93 26.29 35.78 -1.74
C ARG A 93 26.62 35.65 -0.24
N PRO A 94 27.87 35.29 0.09
CA PRO A 94 28.32 35.35 1.48
C PRO A 94 28.42 36.80 1.92
N LEU A 95 27.71 37.12 2.99
CA LEU A 95 27.71 38.43 3.63
C LEU A 95 28.81 38.52 4.69
N VAL A 96 28.95 37.44 5.45
CA VAL A 96 30.04 37.23 6.41
C VAL A 96 30.80 35.98 5.98
N LEU A 97 32.10 36.14 5.74
CA LEU A 97 32.98 35.06 5.31
C LEU A 97 34.11 34.85 6.34
N VAL A 98 34.16 33.67 6.94
CA VAL A 98 35.22 33.26 7.89
C VAL A 98 36.15 32.28 7.20
N THR A 99 37.42 32.67 7.03
CA THR A 99 38.41 31.89 6.26
C THR A 99 39.54 31.31 7.12
N ALA A 100 39.77 31.88 8.32
CA ALA A 100 40.72 31.39 9.30
C ALA A 100 40.41 31.95 10.70
N GLY A 101 40.97 31.32 11.74
CA GLY A 101 40.75 31.70 13.14
C GLY A 101 39.37 31.28 13.67
N THR A 102 39.00 31.85 14.82
CA THR A 102 37.67 31.65 15.44
C THR A 102 36.88 32.95 15.41
N ALA A 103 35.76 32.96 14.70
CA ALA A 103 34.81 34.07 14.72
C ALA A 103 33.79 33.87 15.83
N GLU A 104 33.65 34.83 16.74
CA GLU A 104 32.60 34.82 17.76
C GLU A 104 31.60 35.94 17.47
N LEU A 105 30.37 35.59 17.10
CA LEU A 105 29.27 36.53 16.90
C LEU A 105 28.26 36.37 18.03
N GLN A 106 28.07 37.44 18.80
CA GLN A 106 27.14 37.51 19.91
C GLN A 106 26.18 38.67 19.70
N ASP A 107 24.88 38.44 19.92
CA ASP A 107 23.85 39.49 19.77
C ASP A 107 23.84 40.14 18.37
N CYS A 108 24.23 39.39 17.33
CA CYS A 108 24.35 39.88 15.97
C CYS A 108 23.08 39.62 15.15
N ASP A 109 22.85 40.46 14.13
CA ASP A 109 21.80 40.26 13.11
C ASP A 109 22.45 40.29 11.72
N ILE A 110 22.45 39.14 11.03
CA ILE A 110 23.03 38.96 9.71
C ILE A 110 21.87 38.84 8.72
N ALA A 111 21.66 39.87 7.92
CA ALA A 111 20.49 39.99 7.05
C ALA A 111 20.89 40.28 5.60
N GLY A 112 20.27 39.62 4.61
CA GLY A 112 20.50 39.92 3.19
C GLY A 112 21.71 39.21 2.57
N GLY A 113 22.10 38.06 3.12
CA GLY A 113 23.16 37.18 2.61
C GLY A 113 23.59 36.15 3.65
N ARG A 114 24.33 35.13 3.20
CA ARG A 114 24.66 33.97 4.05
C ARG A 114 25.86 34.21 4.97
N LEU A 115 25.90 33.47 6.08
CA LEU A 115 27.08 33.31 6.93
C LEU A 115 27.86 32.06 6.47
N GLU A 116 29.09 32.25 6.01
CA GLU A 116 29.89 31.18 5.41
C GLU A 116 31.23 30.99 6.15
N VAL A 117 31.53 29.74 6.48
CA VAL A 117 32.75 29.32 7.17
C VAL A 117 33.46 28.28 6.33
N VAL A 118 34.72 28.55 6.01
CA VAL A 118 35.50 27.71 5.10
C VAL A 118 36.87 27.34 5.65
N ARG A 119 37.51 26.35 5.02
CA ARG A 119 38.89 25.92 5.28
C ARG A 119 39.06 25.33 6.68
N ALA A 120 39.82 25.97 7.56
CA ALA A 120 40.10 25.51 8.92
C ALA A 120 39.54 26.49 9.96
N ALA A 121 38.61 27.36 9.55
CA ALA A 121 37.99 28.34 10.42
C ALA A 121 36.97 27.71 11.36
N SER A 122 36.82 28.29 12.55
CA SER A 122 35.77 27.98 13.50
C SER A 122 34.83 29.17 13.67
N LEU A 123 33.58 28.89 14.02
CA LEU A 123 32.54 29.90 14.16
C LEU A 123 31.71 29.60 15.40
N ARG A 124 31.51 30.60 16.25
CA ARG A 124 30.56 30.56 17.36
C ARG A 124 29.54 31.68 17.17
N VAL A 125 28.27 31.31 17.07
CA VAL A 125 27.15 32.23 16.97
C VAL A 125 26.28 32.03 18.20
N THR A 126 26.03 33.11 18.95
CA THR A 126 25.28 33.07 20.21
C THR A 126 24.23 34.16 20.24
N ARG A 127 22.97 33.82 20.55
CA ARG A 127 21.85 34.77 20.67
C ARG A 127 21.75 35.72 19.47
N SER A 128 21.93 35.18 18.27
CA SER A 128 22.05 35.95 17.03
C SER A 128 21.06 35.45 15.97
N VAL A 129 20.75 36.31 15.00
CA VAL A 129 19.81 36.04 13.92
C VAL A 129 20.53 35.99 12.57
N VAL A 130 20.21 34.99 11.75
CA VAL A 130 20.61 34.91 10.34
C VAL A 130 19.35 34.84 9.48
N ARG A 131 19.17 35.80 8.57
CA ARG A 131 17.93 35.93 7.81
C ARG A 131 18.08 36.52 6.41
N ASP A 132 17.03 36.36 5.62
CA ASP A 132 16.89 36.97 4.30
C ASP A 132 18.05 36.58 3.36
N ALA A 133 18.44 35.31 3.38
CA ALA A 133 19.50 34.75 2.53
C ALA A 133 18.91 33.77 1.50
N ALA A 134 19.64 33.54 0.42
CA ALA A 134 19.32 32.57 -0.62
C ALA A 134 20.38 31.47 -0.67
N LEU A 135 19.99 30.29 -1.17
CA LEU A 135 20.74 29.02 -1.20
C LEU A 135 20.99 28.41 0.18
N ALA A 136 21.60 29.16 1.10
CA ALA A 136 21.86 28.74 2.47
C ALA A 136 21.82 29.93 3.45
N GLY A 137 21.35 29.73 4.69
CA GLY A 137 21.48 30.71 5.77
C GLY A 137 22.88 30.66 6.39
N VAL A 138 23.24 29.48 6.91
CA VAL A 138 24.59 29.17 7.40
C VAL A 138 25.19 28.07 6.53
N HIS A 139 26.39 28.30 6.01
CA HIS A 139 27.14 27.32 5.22
C HIS A 139 28.49 27.01 5.88
N ALA A 140 28.64 25.80 6.38
CA ALA A 140 29.85 25.29 7.01
C ALA A 140 30.54 24.25 6.10
N ASP A 141 31.60 24.67 5.43
CA ASP A 141 32.49 23.82 4.63
C ASP A 141 33.93 23.97 5.13
N THR A 142 34.14 23.48 6.35
CA THR A 142 35.36 23.69 7.13
C THR A 142 35.81 22.40 7.81
N THR A 143 37.07 22.32 8.22
CA THR A 143 37.58 21.30 9.15
C THR A 143 37.55 21.78 10.61
N GLY A 144 37.20 23.05 10.84
CA GLY A 144 36.96 23.60 12.17
C GLY A 144 35.57 23.25 12.71
N THR A 145 35.22 23.86 13.85
CA THR A 145 33.96 23.61 14.53
C THR A 145 33.03 24.82 14.46
N VAL A 146 31.74 24.55 14.25
CA VAL A 146 30.68 25.57 14.21
C VAL A 146 29.72 25.37 15.37
N TRP A 147 29.48 26.42 16.15
CA TRP A 147 28.49 26.45 17.23
C TRP A 147 27.40 27.46 16.89
N LEU A 148 26.14 27.01 16.91
CA LEU A 148 24.96 27.87 16.87
C LEU A 148 24.19 27.65 18.17
N THR A 149 24.15 28.67 19.03
CA THR A 149 23.53 28.60 20.36
C THR A 149 22.52 29.72 20.54
N ASP A 150 21.31 29.40 20.99
CA ASP A 150 20.21 30.37 21.16
C ASP A 150 19.95 31.20 19.89
N GLY A 151 20.17 30.61 18.71
CA GLY A 151 20.14 31.31 17.42
C GLY A 151 18.81 31.16 16.68
N LEU A 152 18.52 32.11 15.80
CA LEU A 152 17.39 32.03 14.86
C LEU A 152 17.89 32.10 13.42
N VAL A 153 17.62 31.06 12.63
CA VAL A 153 17.82 31.05 11.19
C VAL A 153 16.44 31.12 10.52
N THR A 154 16.15 32.18 9.78
CA THR A 154 14.78 32.42 9.28
C THR A 154 14.71 33.12 7.93
N ASN A 155 13.62 32.91 7.19
CA ASN A 155 13.38 33.51 5.87
C ASN A 155 14.53 33.23 4.89
N ILE A 156 14.80 31.94 4.68
CA ILE A 156 15.87 31.47 3.79
C ILE A 156 15.25 30.89 2.53
N ASP A 157 15.56 31.47 1.37
CA ASP A 157 15.24 30.86 0.08
C ASP A 157 16.28 29.79 -0.27
N GLY A 158 16.16 28.63 0.36
CA GLY A 158 17.08 27.52 0.26
C GLY A 158 17.14 26.72 1.55
N THR A 159 18.33 26.26 1.92
CA THR A 159 18.53 25.46 3.14
C THR A 159 18.88 26.34 4.34
N GLY A 160 18.29 26.10 5.52
CA GLY A 160 18.62 26.89 6.72
C GLY A 160 20.10 26.79 7.09
N VAL A 161 20.54 25.57 7.40
CA VAL A 161 21.93 25.26 7.78
C VAL A 161 22.47 24.12 6.91
N VAL A 162 23.62 24.34 6.28
CA VAL A 162 24.33 23.34 5.49
C VAL A 162 25.67 23.04 6.14
N VAL A 163 25.92 21.77 6.47
CA VAL A 163 27.19 21.29 7.00
C VAL A 163 27.75 20.23 6.06
N SER A 164 28.93 20.47 5.51
CA SER A 164 29.55 19.65 4.47
C SER A 164 31.02 19.33 4.78
N GLY A 165 31.63 18.46 3.97
CA GLY A 165 33.05 18.14 4.09
C GLY A 165 33.34 17.36 5.37
N GLY A 166 34.38 17.76 6.11
CA GLY A 166 34.75 17.19 7.41
C GLY A 166 34.32 18.04 8.61
N ALA A 167 33.33 18.91 8.43
CA ALA A 167 32.94 19.89 9.46
C ALA A 167 32.31 19.21 10.69
N THR A 168 32.60 19.77 11.86
CA THR A 168 31.87 19.47 13.10
C THR A 168 30.96 20.63 13.45
N ALA A 169 29.67 20.38 13.70
CA ALA A 169 28.74 21.44 14.10
C ALA A 169 27.89 21.06 15.31
N HIS A 170 27.67 22.03 16.20
CA HIS A 170 26.79 21.93 17.36
C HIS A 170 25.69 22.99 17.26
N LEU A 171 24.45 22.56 17.14
CA LEU A 171 23.26 23.40 17.19
C LEU A 171 22.58 23.14 18.53
N THR A 172 22.37 24.19 19.32
CA THR A 172 21.81 24.04 20.67
C THR A 172 20.82 25.15 20.95
N ASP A 173 19.64 24.80 21.46
CA ASP A 173 18.59 25.75 21.87
C ASP A 173 18.23 26.76 20.76
N SER A 174 18.32 26.33 19.49
CA SER A 174 18.20 27.19 18.31
C SER A 174 16.98 26.83 17.45
N THR A 175 16.47 27.80 16.69
CA THR A 175 15.32 27.63 15.80
C THR A 175 15.69 27.87 14.35
N VAL A 176 15.29 26.95 13.47
CA VAL A 176 15.32 27.11 12.01
C VAL A 176 13.88 27.11 11.50
N ARG A 177 13.43 28.20 10.88
CA ARG A 177 12.04 28.30 10.41
C ARG A 177 11.91 29.10 9.13
N THR A 178 10.80 28.92 8.39
CA THR A 178 10.53 29.68 7.16
C THR A 178 11.68 29.52 6.15
N VAL A 179 11.92 28.28 5.73
CA VAL A 179 12.94 27.94 4.72
C VAL A 179 12.28 27.27 3.53
N SER A 180 12.63 27.63 2.29
CA SER A 180 12.03 27.02 1.08
C SER A 180 12.58 25.62 0.78
N GLY A 181 13.78 25.29 1.29
CA GLY A 181 14.44 24.01 1.18
C GLY A 181 14.41 23.19 2.48
N SER A 182 15.54 22.55 2.82
CA SER A 182 15.66 21.79 4.06
C SER A 182 16.01 22.68 5.25
N GLY A 183 15.59 22.31 6.47
CA GLY A 183 16.01 23.01 7.69
C GLY A 183 17.50 22.87 7.93
N VAL A 184 17.96 21.63 8.10
CA VAL A 184 19.37 21.27 8.25
C VAL A 184 19.73 20.22 7.22
N ARG A 185 20.84 20.42 6.51
CA ARG A 185 21.40 19.45 5.55
C ARG A 185 22.83 19.11 5.96
N VAL A 186 23.10 17.82 6.10
CA VAL A 186 24.41 17.28 6.50
C VAL A 186 24.90 16.30 5.44
N ARG A 187 26.11 16.49 4.93
CA ARG A 187 26.70 15.67 3.87
C ARG A 187 28.22 15.52 4.02
N GLY A 188 28.84 14.70 3.17
CA GLY A 188 30.26 14.40 3.26
C GLY A 188 30.57 13.46 4.44
N GLU A 189 31.58 13.83 5.21
CA GLU A 189 31.98 13.17 6.47
C GLU A 189 31.66 14.03 7.69
N ALA A 190 30.76 15.01 7.53
CA ALA A 190 30.41 15.95 8.58
C ALA A 190 29.76 15.25 9.78
N THR A 191 30.08 15.75 10.98
CA THR A 191 29.48 15.30 12.24
C THR A 191 28.69 16.44 12.86
N VAL A 192 27.40 16.22 13.09
CA VAL A 192 26.51 17.28 13.59
C VAL A 192 25.76 16.82 14.83
N GLU A 193 25.73 17.68 15.82
CA GLU A 193 24.96 17.51 17.05
C GLU A 193 23.90 18.59 17.14
N ILE A 194 22.64 18.20 17.29
CA ILE A 194 21.48 19.09 17.34
C ILE A 194 20.75 18.78 18.64
N ARG A 195 20.73 19.73 19.58
CA ARG A 195 20.13 19.57 20.91
C ARG A 195 19.08 20.64 21.18
N ARG A 196 17.89 20.23 21.63
CA ARG A 196 16.80 21.14 22.04
C ARG A 196 16.48 22.21 20.99
N CYS A 197 16.63 21.86 19.71
CA CYS A 197 16.35 22.77 18.61
C CYS A 197 14.93 22.57 18.07
N ALA A 198 14.41 23.60 17.40
CA ALA A 198 13.17 23.52 16.66
C ALA A 198 13.42 23.75 15.16
N VAL A 199 12.87 22.88 14.31
CA VAL A 199 12.87 23.06 12.85
C VAL A 199 11.41 23.08 12.39
N GLU A 200 10.94 24.23 11.91
CA GLU A 200 9.52 24.51 11.71
C GLU A 200 9.21 24.97 10.28
N GLY A 201 8.27 24.27 9.63
CA GLY A 201 7.78 24.62 8.30
C GLY A 201 8.85 24.64 7.19
N PRO A 202 9.78 23.66 7.10
CA PRO A 202 10.69 23.61 5.96
C PRO A 202 9.94 23.20 4.68
N GLY A 203 10.26 23.85 3.57
CA GLY A 203 9.70 23.54 2.25
C GLY A 203 10.14 22.18 1.68
N ARG A 204 11.08 21.50 2.34
CA ARG A 204 11.39 20.07 2.11
C ARG A 204 11.49 19.32 3.44
N ASN A 205 12.70 18.90 3.83
CA ASN A 205 12.97 18.10 5.02
C ASN A 205 13.35 18.97 6.22
N ALA A 206 13.03 18.56 7.44
CA ALA A 206 13.58 19.21 8.63
C ALA A 206 15.07 18.88 8.80
N LEU A 207 15.42 17.60 8.61
CA LEU A 207 16.79 17.11 8.58
C LEU A 207 17.01 16.22 7.34
N LEU A 208 18.02 16.55 6.54
CA LEU A 208 18.50 15.74 5.43
C LEU A 208 19.94 15.29 5.70
N VAL A 209 20.17 13.97 5.71
CA VAL A 209 21.49 13.36 5.90
C VAL A 209 21.88 12.56 4.66
N GLU A 210 23.08 12.81 4.16
CA GLU A 210 23.59 12.24 2.93
C GLU A 210 25.02 11.69 3.10
N GLU A 211 25.41 10.79 2.19
CA GLU A 211 26.77 10.27 2.08
C GLU A 211 27.24 9.54 3.36
N ARG A 212 28.30 10.00 4.04
CA ARG A 212 28.89 9.35 5.22
C ARG A 212 28.71 10.18 6.49
N ALA A 213 27.84 11.18 6.47
CA ALA A 213 27.60 12.05 7.59
C ALA A 213 27.13 11.29 8.85
N ALA A 214 27.40 11.87 10.02
CA ALA A 214 26.93 11.40 11.31
C ALA A 214 26.12 12.49 12.00
N VAL A 215 24.96 12.15 12.56
CA VAL A 215 24.09 13.12 13.23
C VAL A 215 23.60 12.57 14.57
N LEU A 216 23.73 13.37 15.62
CA LEU A 216 23.03 13.20 16.88
C LEU A 216 21.94 14.27 16.98
N LEU A 217 20.68 13.85 17.07
CA LEU A 217 19.54 14.71 17.28
C LEU A 217 18.89 14.33 18.61
N ASP A 218 18.81 15.29 19.53
CA ASP A 218 18.45 15.06 20.93
C ASP A 218 17.45 16.12 21.40
N GLU A 219 16.30 15.68 21.91
CA GLU A 219 15.22 16.54 22.44
C GLU A 219 14.74 17.63 21.46
N CYS A 220 14.76 17.36 20.15
CA CYS A 220 14.38 18.35 19.14
C CYS A 220 12.92 18.24 18.70
N ARG A 221 12.36 19.35 18.22
CA ARG A 221 11.00 19.40 17.62
C ARG A 221 11.10 19.66 16.12
N LEU A 222 10.56 18.74 15.33
CA LEU A 222 10.53 18.82 13.87
C LEU A 222 9.08 18.90 13.42
N LYS A 223 8.67 20.05 12.88
CA LYS A 223 7.26 20.36 12.65
C LYS A 223 6.98 20.82 11.22
N ASP A 224 5.88 20.33 10.66
CA ASP A 224 5.27 20.78 9.41
C ASP A 224 6.24 20.75 8.22
N ALA A 225 7.04 19.69 8.10
CA ALA A 225 7.93 19.51 6.95
C ALA A 225 7.10 19.19 5.70
N ALA A 226 7.34 19.88 4.58
CA ALA A 226 6.56 19.65 3.35
C ALA A 226 6.85 18.28 2.69
N ALA A 227 8.00 17.66 3.01
CA ALA A 227 8.36 16.31 2.59
C ALA A 227 8.55 15.39 3.81
N GLU A 228 9.61 14.58 3.85
CA GLU A 228 9.93 13.78 5.03
C GLU A 228 10.51 14.67 6.14
N ALA A 229 10.13 14.48 7.41
CA ALA A 229 10.71 15.30 8.49
C ALA A 229 12.20 14.98 8.67
N VAL A 230 12.56 13.69 8.75
CA VAL A 230 13.96 13.24 8.70
C VAL A 230 14.15 12.30 7.52
N ARG A 231 15.12 12.63 6.66
CA ARG A 231 15.51 11.80 5.52
C ARG A 231 16.99 11.46 5.58
N VAL A 232 17.29 10.16 5.61
CA VAL A 232 18.67 9.64 5.60
C VAL A 232 18.87 8.84 4.32
N LEU A 233 19.66 9.37 3.39
CA LEU A 233 20.01 8.68 2.13
C LEU A 233 21.28 7.80 2.27
N GLY A 234 22.13 8.14 3.23
CA GLY A 234 23.35 7.43 3.60
C GLY A 234 23.91 8.00 4.89
N SER A 235 24.67 7.19 5.62
CA SER A 235 25.42 7.62 6.80
C SER A 235 26.67 6.78 7.02
N SER A 236 27.57 7.24 7.89
CA SER A 236 28.57 6.35 8.47
C SER A 236 27.88 5.22 9.25
N PRO A 237 28.46 4.00 9.33
CA PRO A 237 27.90 2.94 10.16
C PRO A 237 27.98 3.32 11.64
N ARG A 238 26.98 2.90 12.44
CA ARG A 238 27.05 3.04 13.90
C ARG A 238 28.13 2.11 14.46
N ALA A 239 29.01 2.65 15.28
CA ALA A 239 29.95 1.87 16.07
C ALA A 239 29.21 1.16 17.24
N GLN A 240 29.58 -0.08 17.52
CA GLN A 240 28.96 -0.90 18.57
C GLN A 240 29.37 -0.47 19.99
N ASP A 241 30.57 0.09 20.16
CA ASP A 241 31.21 0.25 21.48
C ASP A 241 31.18 1.68 22.05
N ASP A 242 31.17 2.71 21.21
CA ASP A 242 31.34 4.12 21.65
C ASP A 242 30.20 5.05 21.25
N GLY A 243 29.16 4.53 20.57
CA GLY A 243 28.03 5.34 20.15
C GLY A 243 28.39 6.44 19.14
N THR A 244 29.43 6.25 18.32
CA THR A 244 29.79 7.13 17.20
C THR A 244 29.21 6.66 15.86
N GLY A 245 29.18 7.52 14.85
CA GLY A 245 28.68 7.22 13.49
C GLY A 245 27.16 7.08 13.38
N GLY A 246 26.63 7.06 12.16
CA GLY A 246 25.19 6.91 11.89
C GLY A 246 24.33 8.11 12.29
N VAL A 247 23.02 7.92 12.27
CA VAL A 247 22.03 8.93 12.67
C VAL A 247 21.31 8.44 13.93
N ARG A 248 21.43 9.19 15.03
CA ARG A 248 20.75 8.90 16.29
C ARG A 248 19.74 10.00 16.59
N ILE A 249 18.52 9.61 16.90
CA ILE A 249 17.39 10.50 17.15
C ILE A 249 16.80 10.09 18.50
N THR A 250 16.99 10.92 19.53
CA THR A 250 16.55 10.63 20.90
C THR A 250 15.59 11.70 21.39
N GLY A 251 14.46 11.30 21.96
CA GLY A 251 13.53 12.24 22.60
C GLY A 251 12.92 13.27 21.64
N ALA A 252 12.89 12.99 20.34
CA ALA A 252 12.42 13.94 19.33
C ALA A 252 10.89 13.88 19.17
N GLU A 253 10.30 15.05 18.91
CA GLU A 253 8.88 15.18 18.52
C GLU A 253 8.81 15.52 17.03
N VAL A 254 8.27 14.61 16.24
CA VAL A 254 8.05 14.77 14.79
C VAL A 254 6.54 14.88 14.54
N THR A 255 6.09 15.99 13.96
CA THR A 255 4.66 16.23 13.71
C THR A 255 4.42 16.86 12.34
N GLY A 256 3.41 16.41 11.61
CA GLY A 256 2.94 17.08 10.40
C GLY A 256 3.88 16.91 9.19
N ALA A 257 4.44 15.71 9.01
CA ALA A 257 5.29 15.44 7.84
C ALA A 257 4.42 15.28 6.57
N GLY A 258 4.73 16.02 5.52
CA GLY A 258 4.06 15.96 4.21
C GLY A 258 4.34 14.69 3.42
N ALA A 259 5.28 13.86 3.88
CA ALA A 259 5.49 12.49 3.42
C ALA A 259 5.72 11.54 4.62
N THR A 260 6.84 10.83 4.66
CA THR A 260 7.19 9.93 5.77
C THR A 260 7.75 10.72 6.95
N GLY A 261 7.39 10.40 8.20
CA GLY A 261 7.97 11.05 9.38
C GLY A 261 9.50 10.89 9.45
N ILE A 262 9.98 9.65 9.52
CA ILE A 262 11.42 9.32 9.49
C ILE A 262 11.69 8.27 8.40
N LEU A 263 12.51 8.61 7.41
CA LEU A 263 12.89 7.71 6.31
C LEU A 263 14.38 7.38 6.35
N ALA A 264 14.69 6.09 6.55
CA ALA A 264 16.01 5.51 6.35
C ALA A 264 16.09 4.83 4.99
N ALA A 265 16.92 5.33 4.08
CA ALA A 265 17.06 4.81 2.72
C ALA A 265 18.53 4.52 2.39
N GLY A 266 18.76 3.82 1.27
CA GLY A 266 20.09 3.56 0.76
C GLY A 266 20.95 2.77 1.75
N THR A 267 22.01 3.39 2.26
CA THR A 267 22.95 2.80 3.24
C THR A 267 22.82 3.41 4.64
N GLY A 268 21.74 4.17 4.90
CA GLY A 268 21.51 4.82 6.19
C GLY A 268 21.44 3.84 7.35
N ASP A 269 22.15 4.15 8.43
CA ASP A 269 22.12 3.45 9.71
C ASP A 269 21.53 4.38 10.78
N VAL A 270 20.28 4.09 11.16
CA VAL A 270 19.43 5.00 11.93
C VAL A 270 18.94 4.34 13.21
N LEU A 271 19.16 5.01 14.35
CA LEU A 271 18.59 4.68 15.65
C LEU A 271 17.60 5.76 16.06
N VAL A 272 16.38 5.36 16.40
CA VAL A 272 15.35 6.24 16.95
C VAL A 272 14.93 5.70 18.31
N SER A 273 15.13 6.48 19.36
CA SER A 273 14.82 6.07 20.73
C SER A 273 13.96 7.12 21.43
N THR A 274 12.94 6.66 22.16
CA THR A 274 12.06 7.52 22.98
C THR A 274 11.44 8.70 22.22
N CYS A 275 11.12 8.51 20.93
CA CYS A 275 10.59 9.56 20.05
C CYS A 275 9.07 9.43 19.84
N SER A 276 8.41 10.54 19.53
CA SER A 276 7.02 10.58 19.08
C SER A 276 6.95 11.05 17.63
N VAL A 277 6.32 10.26 16.76
CA VAL A 277 6.04 10.60 15.36
C VAL A 277 4.53 10.63 15.15
N ARG A 278 3.99 11.77 14.72
CA ARG A 278 2.55 11.99 14.54
C ARG A 278 2.22 12.67 13.21
N ASP A 279 1.02 12.45 12.70
CA ASP A 279 0.41 13.22 11.61
C ASP A 279 1.26 13.18 10.33
N SER A 280 1.68 11.97 9.94
CA SER A 280 2.48 11.77 8.72
C SER A 280 1.56 11.49 7.53
N ALA A 281 1.77 12.18 6.41
CA ALA A 281 0.97 12.01 5.19
C ALA A 281 1.29 10.72 4.42
N ALA A 282 2.38 10.04 4.74
CA ALA A 282 2.67 8.68 4.30
C ALA A 282 2.93 7.78 5.52
N ALA A 283 4.07 7.08 5.57
CA ALA A 283 4.41 6.25 6.71
C ALA A 283 4.89 7.06 7.92
N GLY A 284 4.67 6.58 9.13
CA GLY A 284 5.28 7.19 10.32
C GLY A 284 6.81 7.04 10.27
N VAL A 285 7.27 5.80 10.14
CA VAL A 285 8.69 5.48 9.96
C VAL A 285 8.86 4.46 8.83
N SER A 286 9.88 4.64 7.99
CA SER A 286 10.17 3.74 6.87
C SER A 286 11.66 3.41 6.76
N ALA A 287 11.96 2.17 6.38
CA ALA A 287 13.28 1.71 5.98
C ALA A 287 13.24 1.07 4.58
N ASP A 288 14.15 1.47 3.70
CA ASP A 288 14.18 1.02 2.30
C ASP A 288 15.61 0.77 1.79
N GLY A 289 15.74 0.06 0.67
CA GLY A 289 17.02 -0.28 0.05
C GLY A 289 17.83 -1.24 0.92
N SER A 290 18.98 -0.80 1.42
CA SER A 290 19.86 -1.59 2.30
C SER A 290 20.03 -0.96 3.69
N ALA A 291 19.08 -0.09 4.07
CA ALA A 291 19.15 0.66 5.31
C ALA A 291 19.05 -0.24 6.55
N ARG A 292 19.64 0.22 7.65
CA ARG A 292 19.47 -0.35 8.99
C ARG A 292 18.68 0.62 9.85
N LEU A 293 17.56 0.16 10.38
CA LEU A 293 16.68 0.93 11.25
C LEU A 293 16.53 0.25 12.60
N GLU A 294 16.65 1.01 13.67
CA GLU A 294 16.38 0.55 15.03
C GLU A 294 15.43 1.52 15.73
N LEU A 295 14.32 1.00 16.25
CA LEU A 295 13.29 1.74 16.99
C LEU A 295 13.24 1.20 18.41
N VAL A 296 13.34 2.07 19.40
CA VAL A 296 13.29 1.71 20.82
C VAL A 296 12.37 2.67 21.56
N ASP A 297 11.34 2.15 22.25
CA ASP A 297 10.43 2.96 23.07
C ASP A 297 9.76 4.12 22.31
N CYS A 298 9.46 3.93 21.03
CA CYS A 298 8.87 4.98 20.19
C CYS A 298 7.33 4.93 20.21
N ARG A 299 6.70 6.09 19.95
CA ARG A 299 5.27 6.20 19.69
C ARG A 299 5.05 6.73 18.29
N ILE A 300 4.35 5.97 17.45
CA ILE A 300 3.98 6.34 16.09
C ILE A 300 2.47 6.41 16.04
N SER A 301 1.90 7.56 15.68
CA SER A 301 0.46 7.69 15.54
C SER A 301 0.00 8.51 14.34
N ASP A 302 -1.25 8.30 13.94
CA ASP A 302 -1.98 9.15 12.98
C ASP A 302 -1.23 9.26 11.63
N SER A 303 -0.94 8.10 11.04
CA SER A 303 -0.24 7.99 9.74
C SER A 303 -1.24 7.70 8.62
N ARG A 304 -1.19 8.45 7.51
CA ARG A 304 -2.08 8.26 6.35
C ARG A 304 -1.72 7.07 5.45
N ALA A 305 -0.57 6.43 5.69
CA ALA A 305 -0.27 5.11 5.15
C ALA A 305 -0.04 4.13 6.31
N SER A 306 1.02 3.33 6.26
CA SER A 306 1.34 2.38 7.33
C SER A 306 2.18 3.02 8.44
N GLY A 307 2.10 2.51 9.67
CA GLY A 307 2.88 3.08 10.79
C GLY A 307 4.39 2.87 10.62
N VAL A 308 4.80 1.61 10.46
CA VAL A 308 6.18 1.22 10.14
C VAL A 308 6.22 0.48 8.81
N VAL A 309 7.11 0.87 7.90
CA VAL A 309 7.30 0.22 6.60
C VAL A 309 8.74 -0.24 6.44
N VAL A 310 8.96 -1.49 6.02
CA VAL A 310 10.31 -2.01 5.74
C VAL A 310 10.29 -2.75 4.40
N ARG A 311 11.11 -2.28 3.45
CA ARG A 311 11.15 -2.77 2.06
C ARG A 311 12.58 -2.95 1.53
N GLY A 312 12.71 -3.42 0.30
CA GLY A 312 14.00 -3.75 -0.31
C GLY A 312 14.68 -4.91 0.41
N SER A 313 15.93 -4.67 0.79
CA SER A 313 16.78 -5.56 1.60
C SER A 313 17.06 -4.95 2.98
N ALA A 314 16.25 -3.98 3.41
CA ALA A 314 16.44 -3.27 4.65
C ALA A 314 16.26 -4.19 5.87
N ARG A 315 16.95 -3.83 6.96
CA ARG A 315 16.88 -4.55 8.25
C ARG A 315 16.32 -3.61 9.31
N ALA A 316 15.26 -4.04 9.99
CA ALA A 316 14.68 -3.27 11.09
C ALA A 316 14.62 -4.06 12.40
N VAL A 317 14.98 -3.41 13.50
CA VAL A 317 14.74 -3.89 14.86
C VAL A 317 13.78 -2.92 15.53
N VAL A 318 12.68 -3.43 16.06
CA VAL A 318 11.62 -2.64 16.69
C VAL A 318 11.38 -3.18 18.09
N THR A 319 11.66 -2.37 19.10
CA THR A 319 11.58 -2.75 20.52
C THR A 319 10.64 -1.79 21.24
N ASP A 320 9.67 -2.35 21.98
CA ASP A 320 8.76 -1.62 22.87
C ASP A 320 8.07 -0.39 22.23
N THR A 321 7.84 -0.47 20.93
CA THR A 321 7.27 0.62 20.12
C THR A 321 5.75 0.46 19.99
N THR A 322 5.04 1.57 20.14
CA THR A 322 3.58 1.63 19.98
C THR A 322 3.23 2.26 18.63
N VAL A 323 2.40 1.59 17.84
CA VAL A 323 1.85 2.09 16.58
C VAL A 323 0.33 2.20 16.73
N ARG A 324 -0.26 3.37 16.43
CA ARG A 324 -1.71 3.56 16.54
C ARG A 324 -2.30 4.47 15.47
N GLY A 325 -3.50 4.18 14.97
CA GLY A 325 -4.25 5.10 14.12
C GLY A 325 -3.60 5.25 12.75
N THR A 326 -3.56 4.16 11.98
CA THR A 326 -2.97 4.14 10.64
C THR A 326 -4.06 3.91 9.59
N GLU A 327 -4.06 4.69 8.51
CA GLU A 327 -4.96 4.45 7.35
C GLU A 327 -4.48 3.27 6.47
N GLY A 328 -3.27 2.77 6.70
CA GLY A 328 -2.71 1.54 6.16
C GLY A 328 -2.60 0.41 7.20
N ASN A 329 -1.58 -0.42 7.05
CA ASN A 329 -1.20 -1.43 8.03
C ASN A 329 -0.48 -0.80 9.23
N GLY A 330 -0.47 -1.46 10.38
CA GLY A 330 0.37 -0.99 11.49
C GLY A 330 1.86 -1.15 11.18
N ILE A 331 2.27 -2.37 10.83
CA ILE A 331 3.62 -2.72 10.37
C ILE A 331 3.51 -3.43 9.02
N LEU A 332 4.18 -2.91 8.01
CA LEU A 332 4.26 -3.49 6.67
C LEU A 332 5.70 -3.92 6.38
N VAL A 333 5.88 -5.21 6.07
CA VAL A 333 7.17 -5.78 5.68
C VAL A 333 7.02 -6.42 4.31
N GLY A 334 7.85 -6.02 3.35
CA GLY A 334 7.76 -6.50 1.99
C GLY A 334 9.11 -6.87 1.38
N GLU A 335 9.05 -7.39 0.16
CA GLU A 335 10.23 -7.68 -0.67
C GLU A 335 11.19 -8.67 0.00
N ARG A 336 12.45 -8.33 0.26
CA ARG A 336 13.43 -9.20 0.94
C ARG A 336 13.82 -8.66 2.32
N ALA A 337 13.00 -7.79 2.89
CA ALA A 337 13.29 -7.15 4.16
C ALA A 337 13.33 -8.14 5.33
N GLU A 338 14.12 -7.82 6.34
CA GLU A 338 14.19 -8.59 7.59
C GLU A 338 13.82 -7.70 8.79
N VAL A 339 12.83 -8.13 9.57
CA VAL A 339 12.32 -7.37 10.71
C VAL A 339 12.30 -8.23 11.96
N ARG A 340 12.76 -7.67 13.08
CA ARG A 340 12.59 -8.24 14.42
C ARG A 340 11.79 -7.26 15.28
N VAL A 341 10.66 -7.70 15.79
CA VAL A 341 9.80 -6.93 16.70
C VAL A 341 9.80 -7.61 18.06
N THR A 342 10.12 -6.87 19.12
CA THR A 342 10.10 -7.36 20.50
C THR A 342 9.26 -6.42 21.36
N GLY A 343 8.18 -6.94 21.94
CA GLY A 343 7.25 -6.14 22.74
C GLY A 343 6.45 -5.14 21.91
N GLY A 344 5.98 -4.07 22.57
CA GLY A 344 5.19 -3.03 21.94
C GLY A 344 3.74 -3.41 21.63
N SER A 345 3.04 -2.52 20.91
CA SER A 345 1.65 -2.75 20.52
C SER A 345 1.26 -2.07 19.21
N VAL A 346 0.40 -2.72 18.44
CA VAL A 346 -0.22 -2.16 17.23
C VAL A 346 -1.73 -2.10 17.44
N ARG A 347 -2.32 -0.92 17.24
CA ARG A 347 -3.77 -0.72 17.44
C ARG A 347 -4.41 0.19 16.40
N ALA A 348 -5.68 -0.08 16.06
CA ALA A 348 -6.49 0.80 15.21
C ALA A 348 -5.82 1.10 13.86
N SER A 349 -5.42 0.05 13.15
CA SER A 349 -5.06 0.12 11.73
C SER A 349 -6.31 -0.03 10.86
N ALA A 350 -6.32 0.58 9.67
CA ALA A 350 -7.43 0.44 8.71
C ALA A 350 -7.38 -0.86 7.91
N TYR A 351 -6.20 -1.49 7.85
CA TYR A 351 -5.99 -2.83 7.30
C TYR A 351 -5.43 -3.74 8.41
N SER A 352 -4.75 -4.81 8.02
CA SER A 352 -4.05 -5.74 8.90
C SER A 352 -3.05 -5.02 9.83
N ALA A 353 -2.95 -5.48 11.08
CA ALA A 353 -2.06 -4.82 12.04
C ALA A 353 -0.58 -5.08 11.70
N VAL A 354 -0.23 -6.31 11.33
CA VAL A 354 1.07 -6.66 10.75
C VAL A 354 0.85 -7.40 9.44
N HIS A 355 1.45 -6.90 8.35
CA HIS A 355 1.40 -7.51 7.04
C HIS A 355 2.81 -7.83 6.54
N ILE A 356 3.04 -9.09 6.14
CA ILE A 356 4.34 -9.59 5.70
C ILE A 356 4.16 -10.27 4.34
N ALA A 357 4.81 -9.73 3.30
CA ALA A 357 4.68 -10.18 1.91
C ALA A 357 6.05 -10.35 1.22
N GLY A 358 6.04 -10.79 -0.04
CA GLY A 358 7.27 -11.04 -0.80
C GLY A 358 8.04 -12.26 -0.30
N GLU A 359 9.35 -12.09 -0.15
CA GLU A 359 10.30 -13.02 0.47
C GLU A 359 10.78 -12.53 1.86
N ALA A 360 10.01 -11.63 2.47
CA ALA A 360 10.39 -11.00 3.73
C ALA A 360 10.44 -12.02 4.89
N LYS A 361 11.24 -11.67 5.91
CA LYS A 361 11.33 -12.43 7.16
C LYS A 361 10.95 -11.56 8.34
N ALA A 362 10.03 -12.04 9.15
CA ALA A 362 9.62 -11.35 10.37
C ALA A 362 9.76 -12.28 11.59
N HIS A 363 10.39 -11.77 12.63
CA HIS A 363 10.44 -12.38 13.96
C HIS A 363 9.67 -11.50 14.92
N LEU A 364 8.54 -11.97 15.43
CA LEU A 364 7.65 -11.21 16.31
C LEU A 364 7.62 -11.88 17.69
N THR A 365 8.08 -11.20 18.72
CA THR A 365 8.11 -11.70 20.09
C THR A 365 7.32 -10.76 21.01
N ALA A 366 6.41 -11.30 21.81
CA ALA A 366 5.63 -10.57 22.82
C ALA A 366 4.85 -9.35 22.30
N LEU A 367 4.51 -9.33 21.01
CA LEU A 367 3.75 -8.24 20.38
C LEU A 367 2.27 -8.32 20.75
N ARG A 368 1.66 -7.17 21.06
CA ARG A 368 0.21 -7.06 21.26
C ARG A 368 -0.46 -6.37 20.08
N VAL A 369 -1.44 -7.04 19.49
CA VAL A 369 -2.30 -6.51 18.44
C VAL A 369 -3.71 -6.33 18.98
N GLU A 370 -4.26 -5.13 18.84
CA GLU A 370 -5.59 -4.76 19.33
C GLU A 370 -6.40 -4.06 18.23
N GLU A 371 -7.64 -4.49 18.01
CA GLU A 371 -8.62 -3.76 17.18
C GLU A 371 -8.12 -3.49 15.74
N THR A 372 -8.33 -4.46 14.85
CA THR A 372 -8.07 -4.33 13.41
C THR A 372 -9.29 -4.85 12.62
N PRO A 373 -9.70 -4.19 11.53
CA PRO A 373 -10.82 -4.66 10.70
C PRO A 373 -10.49 -5.91 9.89
N GLU A 374 -9.21 -6.20 9.66
CA GLU A 374 -8.75 -7.36 8.90
C GLU A 374 -8.03 -8.37 9.80
N HIS A 375 -6.77 -8.66 9.50
CA HIS A 375 -5.98 -9.67 10.16
C HIS A 375 -5.13 -9.07 11.29
N GLY A 376 -4.99 -9.82 12.38
CA GLY A 376 -4.00 -9.47 13.39
C GLY A 376 -2.59 -9.53 12.79
N ILE A 377 -2.25 -10.67 12.21
CA ILE A 377 -1.02 -10.88 11.44
C ILE A 377 -1.39 -11.58 10.14
N GLY A 378 -1.06 -10.96 9.00
CA GLY A 378 -1.19 -11.54 7.67
C GLY A 378 0.18 -11.85 7.07
N VAL A 379 0.37 -13.08 6.60
CA VAL A 379 1.58 -13.54 5.91
C VAL A 379 1.18 -14.11 4.56
N THR A 380 1.73 -13.53 3.49
CA THR A 380 1.36 -13.89 2.11
C THR A 380 2.60 -14.24 1.28
N GLU A 381 2.36 -14.67 0.05
CA GLU A 381 3.40 -14.95 -0.94
C GLU A 381 4.44 -15.96 -0.42
N ARG A 382 5.74 -15.63 -0.35
CA ARG A 382 6.82 -16.53 0.10
C ARG A 382 7.42 -16.08 1.43
N ALA A 383 6.71 -15.23 2.16
CA ALA A 383 7.21 -14.64 3.38
C ALA A 383 7.32 -15.66 4.52
N ARG A 384 8.19 -15.37 5.49
CA ARG A 384 8.49 -16.25 6.62
C ARG A 384 8.23 -15.54 7.94
N LEU A 385 7.39 -16.15 8.77
CA LEU A 385 7.06 -15.67 10.10
C LEU A 385 7.65 -16.61 11.17
N THR A 386 8.32 -16.04 12.15
CA THR A 386 8.54 -16.65 13.47
C THR A 386 7.78 -15.82 14.50
N LEU A 387 6.92 -16.46 15.29
CA LEU A 387 6.06 -15.80 16.27
C LEU A 387 6.23 -16.46 17.64
N GLU A 388 6.51 -15.65 18.66
CA GLU A 388 6.72 -16.10 20.05
C GLU A 388 5.90 -15.23 21.02
N ASP A 389 5.06 -15.85 21.85
CA ASP A 389 4.29 -15.20 22.93
C ASP A 389 3.44 -13.98 22.54
N CYS A 390 2.91 -13.93 21.31
CA CYS A 390 2.11 -12.80 20.84
C CYS A 390 0.62 -12.89 21.20
N GLN A 391 -0.02 -11.73 21.36
CA GLN A 391 -1.44 -11.61 21.71
C GLN A 391 -2.19 -10.82 20.63
N LEU A 392 -3.20 -11.44 20.02
CA LEU A 392 -4.00 -10.88 18.94
C LEU A 392 -5.46 -10.79 19.40
N THR A 393 -6.01 -9.57 19.49
CA THR A 393 -7.35 -9.36 20.05
C THR A 393 -8.18 -8.42 19.18
N GLY A 394 -9.43 -8.81 18.87
CA GLY A 394 -10.36 -7.94 18.15
C GLY A 394 -10.02 -7.82 16.65
N CYS A 395 -9.86 -8.95 15.96
CA CYS A 395 -9.52 -8.99 14.54
C CYS A 395 -10.76 -9.27 13.69
N GLY A 396 -11.14 -8.36 12.79
CA GLY A 396 -12.37 -8.44 11.99
C GLY A 396 -12.36 -9.55 10.93
N LEU A 397 -11.19 -10.08 10.57
CA LEU A 397 -11.02 -11.30 9.79
C LEU A 397 -10.33 -12.38 10.66
N SER A 398 -9.06 -12.69 10.41
CA SER A 398 -8.35 -13.74 11.15
C SER A 398 -7.38 -13.17 12.18
N GLY A 399 -7.18 -13.83 13.32
CA GLY A 399 -6.06 -13.51 14.19
C GLY A 399 -4.73 -13.68 13.45
N LEU A 400 -4.45 -14.90 13.00
CA LEU A 400 -3.33 -15.22 12.11
C LEU A 400 -3.87 -15.70 10.76
N HIS A 401 -3.37 -15.11 9.67
CA HIS A 401 -3.67 -15.51 8.30
C HIS A 401 -2.39 -15.86 7.54
N LEU A 402 -2.36 -17.05 6.94
CA LEU A 402 -1.27 -17.54 6.12
C LEU A 402 -1.82 -17.86 4.73
N ASP A 403 -1.17 -17.37 3.68
CA ASP A 403 -1.63 -17.55 2.30
C ASP A 403 -0.48 -17.78 1.31
N GLY A 404 -0.80 -18.29 0.12
CA GLY A 404 0.18 -18.55 -0.93
C GLY A 404 1.19 -19.63 -0.55
N TYR A 405 2.46 -19.27 -0.46
CA TYR A 405 3.59 -20.11 -0.04
C TYR A 405 4.21 -19.63 1.28
N ALA A 406 3.44 -18.89 2.09
CA ALA A 406 3.89 -18.39 3.38
C ALA A 406 4.33 -19.55 4.29
N ALA A 407 5.41 -19.35 5.04
CA ALA A 407 5.86 -20.29 6.06
C ALA A 407 5.77 -19.63 7.45
N ALA A 408 5.35 -20.41 8.45
CA ALA A 408 5.18 -19.90 9.80
C ALA A 408 5.63 -20.91 10.85
N THR A 409 6.44 -20.46 11.80
CA THR A 409 6.72 -21.17 13.06
C THR A 409 6.19 -20.32 14.21
N VAL A 410 5.20 -20.85 14.92
CA VAL A 410 4.48 -20.16 16.00
C VAL A 410 4.66 -20.96 17.28
N ASP A 411 5.14 -20.30 18.33
CA ASP A 411 5.35 -20.87 19.66
C ASP A 411 4.73 -19.94 20.72
N GLY A 412 3.59 -20.34 21.30
CA GLY A 412 2.87 -19.47 22.23
C GLY A 412 2.16 -18.33 21.50
N MET A 413 0.87 -18.48 21.26
CA MET A 413 0.05 -17.42 20.65
C MET A 413 -1.31 -17.39 21.31
N THR A 414 -1.84 -16.20 21.62
CA THR A 414 -3.23 -16.07 22.06
C THR A 414 -4.04 -15.22 21.09
N VAL A 415 -5.11 -15.79 20.55
CA VAL A 415 -6.09 -15.08 19.71
C VAL A 415 -7.42 -14.98 20.45
N ARG A 416 -7.98 -13.77 20.55
CA ARG A 416 -9.27 -13.52 21.21
C ARG A 416 -10.17 -12.64 20.35
N ARG A 417 -11.47 -12.95 20.31
CA ARG A 417 -12.49 -12.12 19.63
C ARG A 417 -12.10 -11.82 18.19
N SER A 418 -12.20 -12.80 17.31
CA SER A 418 -11.90 -12.65 15.89
C SER A 418 -12.96 -13.33 15.03
N HIS A 419 -13.04 -13.01 13.74
CA HIS A 419 -13.97 -13.72 12.85
C HIS A 419 -13.55 -15.18 12.69
N ASN A 420 -12.28 -15.42 12.37
CA ASN A 420 -11.60 -16.71 12.50
C ASN A 420 -10.40 -16.57 13.45
N GLY A 421 -10.05 -17.61 14.20
CA GLY A 421 -8.86 -17.57 15.05
C GLY A 421 -7.57 -17.61 14.23
N VAL A 422 -7.34 -18.75 13.58
CA VAL A 422 -6.21 -18.99 12.66
C VAL A 422 -6.76 -19.51 11.34
N THR A 423 -6.28 -18.94 10.24
CA THR A 423 -6.62 -19.37 8.88
C THR A 423 -5.34 -19.66 8.13
N ASP A 424 -5.10 -20.94 7.85
CA ASP A 424 -4.01 -21.40 6.99
C ASP A 424 -4.57 -21.75 5.62
N ARG A 425 -4.18 -21.03 4.58
CA ARG A 425 -4.41 -21.37 3.16
C ARG A 425 -3.09 -21.54 2.41
N SER A 426 -1.99 -21.66 3.14
CA SER A 426 -0.66 -21.68 2.58
C SER A 426 -0.26 -23.08 2.12
N ARG A 427 0.65 -23.12 1.15
CA ARG A 427 1.38 -24.31 0.70
C ARG A 427 2.79 -24.37 1.28
N GLY A 428 3.11 -23.46 2.21
CA GLY A 428 4.40 -23.42 2.87
C GLY A 428 4.42 -24.29 4.13
N GLU A 429 5.58 -24.31 4.79
CA GLU A 429 5.77 -25.06 6.03
C GLU A 429 5.14 -24.29 7.20
N VAL A 430 4.08 -24.85 7.79
CA VAL A 430 3.34 -24.26 8.90
C VAL A 430 3.44 -25.16 10.13
N ARG A 431 3.99 -24.62 11.22
CA ARG A 431 4.01 -25.24 12.54
C ARG A 431 3.46 -24.27 13.58
N VAL A 432 2.43 -24.68 14.28
CA VAL A 432 1.81 -23.91 15.36
C VAL A 432 1.80 -24.75 16.64
N ARG A 433 2.43 -24.22 17.69
CA ARG A 433 2.50 -24.82 19.02
C ARG A 433 1.93 -23.87 20.06
N ASP A 434 1.29 -24.43 21.09
CA ASP A 434 0.86 -23.70 22.28
C ASP A 434 -0.05 -22.49 21.94
N ALA A 435 -0.91 -22.65 20.93
CA ALA A 435 -1.85 -21.60 20.55
C ALA A 435 -3.15 -21.71 21.35
N ARG A 436 -3.61 -20.59 21.91
CA ARG A 436 -4.90 -20.44 22.59
C ARG A 436 -5.82 -19.53 21.78
N ILE A 437 -6.89 -20.08 21.24
CA ILE A 437 -7.87 -19.38 20.40
C ILE A 437 -9.20 -19.36 21.16
N VAL A 438 -9.75 -18.17 21.40
CA VAL A 438 -10.96 -18.00 22.23
C VAL A 438 -11.94 -17.03 21.57
N ASP A 439 -13.22 -17.38 21.58
CA ASP A 439 -14.33 -16.56 21.12
C ASP A 439 -14.20 -16.12 19.65
N ALA A 440 -14.00 -17.10 18.75
CA ALA A 440 -14.04 -16.86 17.31
C ALA A 440 -15.50 -16.87 16.82
N GLU A 441 -15.93 -15.86 16.04
CA GLU A 441 -17.31 -15.77 15.53
C GLU A 441 -17.67 -16.95 14.62
N ARG A 442 -16.69 -17.45 13.83
CA ARG A 442 -16.85 -18.62 12.98
C ARG A 442 -15.98 -19.77 13.46
N ALA A 443 -14.84 -19.97 12.82
CA ALA A 443 -13.97 -21.10 13.10
C ALA A 443 -12.80 -20.69 13.99
N GLY A 444 -12.47 -21.54 14.97
CA GLY A 444 -11.26 -21.33 15.76
C GLY A 444 -10.00 -21.51 14.90
N LEU A 445 -9.88 -22.67 14.27
CA LEU A 445 -8.80 -22.99 13.33
C LEU A 445 -9.39 -23.43 11.99
N THR A 446 -8.91 -22.85 10.89
CA THR A 446 -9.28 -23.22 9.53
C THR A 446 -8.03 -23.64 8.76
N CYS A 447 -8.00 -24.89 8.32
CA CYS A 447 -7.05 -25.43 7.37
C CYS A 447 -7.73 -25.43 6.00
N GLY A 448 -7.33 -24.50 5.13
CA GLY A 448 -7.83 -24.33 3.78
C GLY A 448 -7.39 -25.45 2.83
N PRO A 449 -7.83 -25.41 1.56
CA PRO A 449 -7.57 -26.49 0.63
C PRO A 449 -6.09 -26.79 0.44
N ASP A 450 -5.75 -28.07 0.30
CA ASP A 450 -4.39 -28.55 0.01
C ASP A 450 -3.33 -28.18 1.07
N THR A 451 -3.75 -27.76 2.28
CA THR A 451 -2.85 -27.40 3.39
C THR A 451 -2.34 -28.62 4.16
N THR A 452 -1.14 -28.54 4.74
CA THR A 452 -0.46 -29.64 5.45
C THR A 452 0.09 -29.23 6.83
N GLY A 453 -0.42 -28.15 7.41
CA GLY A 453 0.11 -27.57 8.65
C GLY A 453 0.09 -28.53 9.85
N GLU A 454 1.07 -28.35 10.74
CA GLU A 454 1.20 -29.09 12.01
C GLU A 454 0.75 -28.21 13.18
N PHE A 455 -0.24 -28.68 13.94
CA PHE A 455 -0.83 -27.99 15.09
C PHE A 455 -0.67 -28.87 16.33
N THR A 456 0.13 -28.41 17.30
CA THR A 456 0.45 -29.17 18.53
C THR A 456 0.09 -28.36 19.78
N ASP A 457 -0.50 -28.99 20.78
CA ASP A 457 -0.88 -28.34 22.05
C ASP A 457 -1.82 -27.11 21.89
N CYS A 458 -2.59 -27.08 20.79
CA CYS A 458 -3.50 -25.98 20.48
C CYS A 458 -4.84 -26.13 21.22
N ARG A 459 -5.33 -25.03 21.81
CA ARG A 459 -6.60 -24.96 22.55
C ARG A 459 -7.57 -24.00 21.89
N VAL A 460 -8.69 -24.51 21.40
CA VAL A 460 -9.78 -23.74 20.80
C VAL A 460 -10.99 -23.73 21.73
N GLY A 461 -11.49 -22.54 22.06
CA GLY A 461 -12.65 -22.34 22.94
C GLY A 461 -13.68 -21.40 22.34
N GLY A 462 -14.97 -21.74 22.45
CA GLY A 462 -16.06 -20.78 22.19
C GLY A 462 -16.24 -20.39 20.72
N ALA A 463 -16.00 -21.30 19.78
CA ALA A 463 -16.13 -21.00 18.35
C ALA A 463 -17.61 -21.03 17.87
N GLY A 464 -18.05 -20.04 17.10
CA GLY A 464 -19.45 -19.89 16.70
C GLY A 464 -19.95 -20.90 15.65
N THR A 465 -19.09 -21.37 14.74
CA THR A 465 -19.49 -22.38 13.72
C THR A 465 -18.79 -23.73 13.92
N ALA A 466 -17.48 -23.74 14.10
CA ALA A 466 -16.73 -24.96 14.32
C ALA A 466 -15.44 -24.69 15.11
N GLY A 467 -15.00 -25.63 15.95
CA GLY A 467 -13.69 -25.49 16.60
C GLY A 467 -12.56 -25.51 15.57
N VAL A 468 -12.50 -26.58 14.78
CA VAL A 468 -11.53 -26.79 13.72
C VAL A 468 -12.26 -27.15 12.42
N VAL A 469 -11.84 -26.55 11.30
CA VAL A 469 -12.32 -26.84 9.95
C VAL A 469 -11.15 -27.30 9.10
N VAL A 470 -11.27 -28.48 8.51
CA VAL A 470 -10.36 -29.04 7.52
C VAL A 470 -11.08 -29.00 6.18
N ALA A 471 -10.60 -28.16 5.26
CA ALA A 471 -11.20 -27.99 3.95
C ALA A 471 -10.86 -29.15 3.00
N GLU A 472 -11.32 -29.03 1.76
CA GLU A 472 -11.16 -30.06 0.75
C GLU A 472 -9.69 -30.36 0.44
N ARG A 473 -9.33 -31.65 0.39
CA ARG A 473 -7.95 -32.16 0.16
C ARG A 473 -6.90 -31.66 1.16
N ALA A 474 -7.31 -31.00 2.24
CA ALA A 474 -6.39 -30.60 3.29
C ALA A 474 -5.98 -31.81 4.13
N ALA A 475 -4.71 -31.91 4.47
CA ALA A 475 -4.14 -32.99 5.27
C ALA A 475 -3.33 -32.46 6.47
N PRO A 476 -3.93 -31.64 7.36
CA PRO A 476 -3.23 -31.12 8.53
C PRO A 476 -3.01 -32.20 9.59
N THR A 477 -2.00 -32.00 10.44
CA THR A 477 -1.77 -32.81 11.64
C THR A 477 -2.17 -32.04 12.89
N LEU A 478 -3.09 -32.59 13.68
CA LEU A 478 -3.53 -32.06 14.97
C LEU A 478 -3.08 -33.03 16.07
N ARG A 479 -2.29 -32.56 17.03
CA ARG A 479 -1.69 -33.40 18.06
C ARG A 479 -1.81 -32.75 19.43
N ASP A 480 -2.27 -33.51 20.43
CA ASP A 480 -2.35 -33.04 21.81
C ASP A 480 -3.25 -31.77 21.96
N CYS A 481 -4.24 -31.63 21.07
CA CYS A 481 -5.10 -30.45 20.99
C CYS A 481 -6.38 -30.56 21.84
N ALA A 482 -7.02 -29.43 22.13
CA ALA A 482 -8.31 -29.39 22.81
C ALA A 482 -9.29 -28.42 22.14
N VAL A 483 -10.51 -28.87 21.88
CA VAL A 483 -11.63 -28.07 21.37
C VAL A 483 -12.76 -28.08 22.39
N SER A 484 -13.28 -26.92 22.76
CA SER A 484 -14.37 -26.83 23.75
C SER A 484 -15.36 -25.70 23.48
N GLY A 485 -16.63 -25.92 23.82
CA GLY A 485 -17.64 -24.86 23.82
C GLY A 485 -18.01 -24.32 22.44
N SER A 486 -17.82 -25.11 21.37
CA SER A 486 -18.19 -24.69 20.01
C SER A 486 -19.71 -24.71 19.84
N ALA A 487 -20.31 -23.62 19.33
CA ALA A 487 -21.75 -23.55 19.10
C ALA A 487 -22.22 -24.45 17.94
N GLY A 488 -21.33 -24.77 16.98
CA GLY A 488 -21.55 -25.85 16.01
C GLY A 488 -20.76 -27.12 16.34
N SER A 489 -20.05 -27.68 15.36
CA SER A 489 -19.30 -28.94 15.55
C SER A 489 -17.90 -28.70 16.12
N GLY A 490 -17.32 -29.68 16.78
CA GLY A 490 -15.96 -29.57 17.30
C GLY A 490 -14.91 -29.55 16.19
N LEU A 491 -14.82 -30.66 15.45
CA LEU A 491 -13.97 -30.82 14.27
C LEU A 491 -14.84 -31.12 13.05
N VAL A 492 -14.64 -30.37 11.97
CA VAL A 492 -15.34 -30.54 10.68
C VAL A 492 -14.31 -30.85 9.61
N VAL A 493 -14.51 -31.96 8.90
CA VAL A 493 -13.71 -32.36 7.75
C VAL A 493 -14.59 -32.29 6.52
N ALA A 494 -14.23 -31.42 5.58
CA ALA A 494 -14.94 -31.23 4.32
C ALA A 494 -14.65 -32.39 3.36
N ARG A 495 -15.20 -32.29 2.14
CA ARG A 495 -15.07 -33.31 1.11
C ARG A 495 -13.60 -33.67 0.85
N ASP A 496 -13.26 -34.95 0.79
CA ASP A 496 -11.90 -35.45 0.51
C ASP A 496 -10.79 -34.92 1.44
N GLY A 497 -11.13 -34.33 2.60
CA GLY A 497 -10.14 -33.95 3.62
C GLY A 497 -9.52 -35.19 4.27
N ASP A 498 -8.22 -35.15 4.58
CA ASP A 498 -7.46 -36.28 5.11
C ASP A 498 -6.57 -35.90 6.30
N PRO A 499 -7.16 -35.40 7.42
CA PRO A 499 -6.37 -34.97 8.56
C PRO A 499 -5.83 -36.14 9.40
N THR A 500 -4.71 -35.92 10.06
CA THR A 500 -4.23 -36.80 11.14
C THR A 500 -4.48 -36.14 12.49
N VAL A 501 -5.36 -36.73 13.31
CA VAL A 501 -5.78 -36.19 14.61
C VAL A 501 -5.40 -37.17 15.71
N LEU A 502 -4.51 -36.76 16.60
CA LEU A 502 -3.92 -37.60 17.63
C LEU A 502 -4.14 -36.97 19.01
N ARG A 503 -4.58 -37.77 19.99
CA ARG A 503 -4.72 -37.36 21.40
C ARG A 503 -5.44 -36.02 21.57
N THR A 504 -6.51 -35.82 20.81
CA THR A 504 -7.28 -34.57 20.81
C THR A 504 -8.58 -34.75 21.59
N THR A 505 -8.88 -33.78 22.47
CA THR A 505 -10.12 -33.76 23.25
C THR A 505 -11.11 -32.76 22.65
N VAL A 506 -12.32 -33.20 22.35
CA VAL A 506 -13.43 -32.36 21.90
C VAL A 506 -14.57 -32.47 22.91
N ARG A 507 -15.02 -31.34 23.45
CA ARG A 507 -16.10 -31.32 24.45
C ARG A 507 -17.08 -30.18 24.28
N GLU A 508 -18.28 -30.33 24.81
CA GLU A 508 -19.28 -29.25 24.92
C GLU A 508 -19.62 -28.62 23.54
N THR A 509 -19.96 -29.45 22.55
CA THR A 509 -20.25 -28.99 21.19
C THR A 509 -21.76 -28.87 20.94
N GLY A 510 -22.17 -27.82 20.23
CA GLY A 510 -23.56 -27.59 19.88
C GLY A 510 -24.11 -28.52 18.80
N LYS A 511 -23.23 -29.14 18.01
CA LYS A 511 -23.51 -30.22 17.07
C LYS A 511 -22.64 -31.45 17.38
N ASN A 512 -22.04 -32.08 16.37
CA ASN A 512 -21.18 -33.27 16.51
C ASN A 512 -19.83 -32.91 17.14
N GLY A 513 -19.20 -33.88 17.81
CA GLY A 513 -17.80 -33.76 18.21
C GLY A 513 -16.89 -33.79 16.98
N LEU A 514 -17.13 -34.77 16.10
CA LEU A 514 -16.44 -34.96 14.82
C LEU A 514 -17.48 -35.10 13.70
N TYR A 515 -17.38 -34.23 12.70
CA TYR A 515 -18.17 -34.30 11.48
C TYR A 515 -17.24 -34.55 10.30
N ILE A 516 -17.45 -35.64 9.57
CA ILE A 516 -16.70 -35.99 8.37
C ILE A 516 -17.67 -35.94 7.20
N GLY A 517 -17.40 -35.07 6.22
CA GLY A 517 -18.21 -34.92 5.03
C GLY A 517 -17.99 -36.03 4.00
N GLU A 518 -18.70 -35.90 2.88
CA GLU A 518 -18.64 -36.82 1.72
C GLU A 518 -17.20 -37.14 1.30
N GLY A 519 -16.85 -38.41 1.11
CA GLY A 519 -15.51 -38.84 0.69
C GLY A 519 -14.37 -38.51 1.67
N GLY A 520 -14.70 -37.95 2.84
CA GLY A 520 -13.72 -37.58 3.86
C GLY A 520 -12.93 -38.79 4.37
N LYS A 521 -11.64 -38.56 4.59
CA LYS A 521 -10.68 -39.54 5.10
C LYS A 521 -10.14 -39.06 6.46
N GLY A 522 -8.91 -39.43 6.77
CA GLY A 522 -8.23 -39.06 7.98
C GLY A 522 -8.11 -40.18 8.98
N ARG A 523 -7.14 -39.98 9.87
CA ARG A 523 -6.81 -40.89 10.98
C ARG A 523 -7.07 -40.17 12.29
N TYR A 524 -7.92 -40.74 13.13
CA TYR A 524 -8.32 -40.18 14.41
C TYR A 524 -7.94 -41.21 15.48
N GLU A 525 -6.96 -40.89 16.32
CA GLU A 525 -6.39 -41.83 17.28
C GLU A 525 -6.34 -41.23 18.69
N ASP A 526 -6.71 -42.04 19.69
CA ASP A 526 -6.66 -41.69 21.12
C ASP A 526 -7.45 -40.41 21.45
N CYS A 527 -8.54 -40.15 20.71
CA CYS A 527 -9.34 -38.94 20.86
C CYS A 527 -10.49 -39.13 21.84
N VAL A 528 -10.85 -38.06 22.57
CA VAL A 528 -11.98 -38.05 23.50
C VAL A 528 -13.04 -37.10 22.99
N LEU A 529 -14.26 -37.60 22.79
CA LEU A 529 -15.42 -36.80 22.38
C LEU A 529 -16.45 -36.85 23.50
N SER A 530 -16.87 -35.69 24.02
CA SER A 530 -17.81 -35.65 25.15
C SER A 530 -18.84 -34.52 25.07
N ALA A 531 -20.00 -34.73 25.70
CA ALA A 531 -21.05 -33.71 25.82
C ALA A 531 -21.44 -33.07 24.47
N THR A 532 -21.79 -33.90 23.49
CA THR A 532 -22.22 -33.48 22.15
C THR A 532 -23.76 -33.50 22.04
N ARG A 533 -24.35 -32.55 21.31
CA ARG A 533 -25.82 -32.48 21.13
C ARG A 533 -26.36 -33.30 19.95
N TYR A 534 -25.49 -33.67 19.04
CA TYR A 534 -25.74 -34.57 17.90
C TYR A 534 -24.90 -35.83 18.10
N PRO A 535 -25.02 -36.86 17.23
CA PRO A 535 -24.14 -38.02 17.27
C PRO A 535 -22.67 -37.58 17.38
N ALA A 536 -21.92 -38.19 18.28
CA ALA A 536 -20.57 -37.72 18.62
C ALA A 536 -19.66 -37.71 17.38
N VAL A 537 -19.79 -38.73 16.53
CA VAL A 537 -19.17 -38.83 15.21
C VAL A 537 -20.25 -38.93 14.13
N HIS A 538 -20.14 -38.13 13.07
CA HIS A 538 -20.92 -38.30 11.84
C HIS A 538 -19.99 -38.57 10.67
N VAL A 539 -20.33 -39.56 9.85
CA VAL A 539 -19.57 -39.98 8.67
C VAL A 539 -20.46 -39.88 7.42
N GLY A 540 -20.14 -38.93 6.55
CA GLY A 540 -20.88 -38.66 5.32
C GLY A 540 -20.69 -39.73 4.23
N ALA A 541 -21.42 -39.59 3.13
CA ALA A 541 -21.47 -40.59 2.06
C ALA A 541 -20.07 -40.90 1.50
N GLU A 542 -19.81 -42.18 1.22
CA GLU A 542 -18.53 -42.68 0.67
C GLU A 542 -17.25 -42.34 1.49
N ALA A 543 -17.39 -41.82 2.72
CA ALA A 543 -16.25 -41.48 3.56
C ALA A 543 -15.58 -42.74 4.15
N LEU A 544 -14.24 -42.69 4.27
CA LEU A 544 -13.38 -43.80 4.67
C LEU A 544 -12.44 -43.44 5.84
N PRO A 545 -12.95 -42.95 6.99
CA PRO A 545 -12.10 -42.56 8.11
C PRO A 545 -11.57 -43.76 8.89
N VAL A 546 -10.38 -43.62 9.48
CA VAL A 546 -9.79 -44.58 10.41
C VAL A 546 -9.93 -44.06 11.84
N LEU A 547 -10.77 -44.70 12.64
CA LEU A 547 -11.12 -44.33 14.01
C LEU A 547 -10.50 -45.35 14.98
N ARG A 548 -9.47 -44.95 15.74
CA ARG A 548 -8.76 -45.83 16.69
C ARG A 548 -8.79 -45.30 18.12
N ASN A 549 -9.19 -46.13 19.07
CA ASN A 549 -9.19 -45.79 20.50
C ASN A 549 -9.97 -44.51 20.83
N LEU A 550 -11.07 -44.24 20.12
CA LEU A 550 -11.94 -43.11 20.45
C LEU A 550 -12.73 -43.42 21.72
N LEU A 551 -12.75 -42.47 22.66
CA LEU A 551 -13.63 -42.52 23.83
C LEU A 551 -14.76 -41.51 23.63
N VAL A 552 -16.00 -42.00 23.50
CA VAL A 552 -17.20 -41.17 23.48
C VAL A 552 -17.87 -41.21 24.85
N THR A 553 -18.11 -40.05 25.46
CA THR A 553 -18.90 -39.95 26.70
C THR A 553 -20.02 -38.93 26.61
N ASP A 554 -21.10 -39.14 27.37
CA ASP A 554 -22.15 -38.13 27.56
C ASP A 554 -22.75 -37.61 26.24
N ALA A 555 -23.10 -38.52 25.33
CA ALA A 555 -23.71 -38.22 24.03
C ALA A 555 -24.96 -39.09 23.81
N ALA A 556 -25.95 -38.61 23.05
CA ALA A 556 -27.14 -39.41 22.75
C ALA A 556 -26.85 -40.61 21.83
N GLU A 557 -25.91 -40.44 20.90
CA GLU A 557 -25.46 -41.45 19.94
C GLU A 557 -23.97 -41.27 19.70
N ASP A 558 -23.22 -42.35 19.51
CA ASP A 558 -21.77 -42.29 19.29
C ASP A 558 -21.38 -42.13 17.82
N LEU A 559 -22.04 -42.82 16.90
CA LEU A 559 -21.73 -42.83 15.47
C LEU A 559 -23.01 -42.81 14.62
N SER A 560 -23.10 -41.85 13.70
CA SER A 560 -24.06 -41.87 12.59
C SER A 560 -23.35 -41.90 11.23
N MET A 561 -23.97 -42.54 10.24
CA MET A 561 -23.38 -42.79 8.92
C MET A 561 -24.40 -42.61 7.80
N ASP A 562 -23.97 -41.98 6.71
CA ASP A 562 -24.72 -41.91 5.45
C ASP A 562 -24.50 -43.16 4.58
N GLU A 563 -25.24 -43.26 3.47
CA GLU A 563 -25.11 -44.36 2.52
C GLU A 563 -23.69 -44.43 1.91
N GLY A 564 -23.14 -45.64 1.83
CA GLY A 564 -21.80 -45.87 1.26
C GLY A 564 -20.62 -45.59 2.20
N ALA A 565 -20.84 -44.96 3.37
CA ALA A 565 -19.80 -44.73 4.38
C ALA A 565 -19.19 -46.04 4.90
N ARG A 566 -17.85 -46.11 5.03
CA ARG A 566 -17.13 -47.29 5.54
C ARG A 566 -16.03 -46.91 6.54
N PRO A 567 -16.38 -46.49 7.76
CA PRO A 567 -15.37 -46.19 8.78
C PRO A 567 -14.67 -47.47 9.25
N GLU A 568 -13.34 -47.43 9.33
CA GLU A 568 -12.56 -48.46 10.03
C GLU A 568 -12.51 -48.12 11.52
N THR A 569 -13.07 -48.98 12.37
CA THR A 569 -13.12 -48.76 13.82
C THR A 569 -12.31 -49.80 14.56
N GLU A 570 -11.42 -49.36 15.45
CA GLU A 570 -10.59 -50.22 16.29
C GLU A 570 -10.55 -49.65 17.72
N GLY A 571 -10.85 -50.46 18.74
CA GLY A 571 -10.70 -50.05 20.14
C GLY A 571 -11.59 -48.88 20.60
N CYS A 572 -12.62 -48.49 19.85
CA CYS A 572 -13.52 -47.38 20.21
C CYS A 572 -14.49 -47.79 21.33
N VAL A 573 -14.72 -46.90 22.30
CA VAL A 573 -15.50 -47.19 23.52
C VAL A 573 -16.49 -46.05 23.79
N SER A 574 -17.74 -46.42 24.07
CA SER A 574 -18.80 -45.50 24.51
C SER A 574 -19.09 -45.67 26.00
N ARG A 575 -19.20 -44.57 26.75
CA ARG A 575 -19.59 -44.57 28.18
C ARG A 575 -20.68 -43.55 28.44
N GLY A 576 -21.83 -43.99 28.98
CA GLY A 576 -22.96 -43.09 29.19
C GLY A 576 -23.54 -42.56 27.87
N VAL A 577 -23.52 -43.39 26.83
CA VAL A 577 -24.14 -43.10 25.52
C VAL A 577 -25.44 -43.89 25.43
N GLU A 578 -26.54 -43.22 25.10
CA GLU A 578 -27.88 -43.85 25.07
C GLU A 578 -27.99 -44.87 23.92
N ASN A 579 -27.56 -44.50 22.72
CA ASN A 579 -27.54 -45.35 21.53
C ASN A 579 -26.10 -45.59 21.07
N ALA A 580 -25.48 -46.66 21.57
CA ALA A 580 -24.12 -47.04 21.19
C ALA A 580 -24.13 -47.93 19.93
N VAL A 581 -23.52 -47.44 18.85
CA VAL A 581 -23.44 -48.04 17.51
C VAL A 581 -22.06 -48.65 17.24
N TRP A 582 -21.02 -48.30 18.02
CA TRP A 582 -19.70 -48.91 17.84
C TRP A 582 -19.78 -50.44 17.80
N PRO A 583 -19.05 -51.12 16.89
CA PRO A 583 -19.01 -52.57 16.89
C PRO A 583 -18.46 -53.10 18.22
N ALA A 584 -19.16 -54.07 18.81
CA ALA A 584 -18.79 -54.62 20.11
C ALA A 584 -17.31 -55.10 20.10
N PRO A 585 -16.51 -54.77 21.13
CA PRO A 585 -15.10 -55.10 21.17
C PRO A 585 -14.88 -56.62 21.08
N GLY A 586 -14.28 -57.09 19.98
CA GLY A 586 -13.90 -58.51 19.79
C GLY A 586 -14.35 -59.19 18.50
N THR A 587 -14.92 -58.49 17.52
CA THR A 587 -15.30 -59.11 16.23
C THR A 587 -14.32 -58.70 15.12
N PRO A 588 -13.53 -59.62 14.53
CA PRO A 588 -12.66 -59.30 13.40
C PRO A 588 -13.49 -59.04 12.13
N ALA A 589 -13.08 -58.07 11.33
CA ALA A 589 -13.63 -57.83 10.00
C ALA A 589 -13.39 -59.04 9.09
N GLY A 590 -14.46 -59.73 8.66
CA GLY A 590 -14.35 -60.85 7.72
C GLY A 590 -15.68 -61.54 7.35
N ALA A 591 -16.14 -61.25 6.13
CA ALA A 591 -17.00 -62.05 5.24
C ALA A 591 -18.51 -62.25 5.54
N ALA A 592 -19.30 -61.58 4.68
CA ALA A 592 -20.44 -62.08 3.90
C ALA A 592 -21.74 -62.56 4.60
N SER A 593 -22.86 -61.95 4.20
CA SER A 593 -24.04 -62.70 3.74
C SER A 593 -24.92 -61.85 2.84
N ALA A 594 -24.87 -62.16 1.54
CA ALA A 594 -25.95 -61.86 0.60
C ALA A 594 -27.13 -62.79 0.88
N ALA A 595 -28.31 -62.23 1.14
CA ALA A 595 -29.61 -62.87 0.88
C ALA A 595 -30.75 -61.84 1.03
N GLY A 596 -31.32 -61.40 -0.10
CA GLY A 596 -32.76 -61.07 -0.13
C GLY A 596 -33.59 -62.37 -0.09
N PRO A 597 -34.93 -62.32 0.11
CA PRO A 597 -35.80 -61.49 -0.71
C PRO A 597 -37.00 -60.79 -0.01
N VAL A 598 -37.65 -60.00 -0.85
CA VAL A 598 -38.75 -59.02 -0.76
C VAL A 598 -40.11 -59.50 -0.20
N LYS A 599 -40.87 -58.51 0.31
CA LYS A 599 -42.35 -58.29 0.35
C LYS A 599 -43.00 -58.44 1.74
N ALA A 600 -44.01 -57.67 2.15
CA ALA A 600 -44.67 -56.42 1.74
C ALA A 600 -45.78 -56.17 2.78
N ALA A 601 -46.10 -54.91 3.14
CA ALA A 601 -47.48 -54.46 3.41
C ALA A 601 -47.52 -52.94 3.62
N ALA A 602 -48.56 -52.34 3.03
CA ALA A 602 -48.77 -50.92 2.80
C ALA A 602 -49.64 -50.23 3.85
N ALA A 603 -49.61 -48.88 3.81
CA ALA A 603 -50.68 -47.89 4.04
C ALA A 603 -50.15 -46.73 4.92
N GLY A 604 -50.25 -45.44 4.59
CA GLY A 604 -50.82 -44.71 3.46
C GLY A 604 -50.42 -43.23 3.59
N ARG A 605 -50.34 -42.51 2.47
CA ARG A 605 -50.18 -41.04 2.41
C ARG A 605 -51.53 -40.35 2.73
N PRO A 606 -51.56 -39.04 3.07
CA PRO A 606 -51.43 -37.91 2.13
C PRO A 606 -50.51 -36.79 2.71
N GLY A 607 -49.93 -35.84 2.00
CA GLY A 607 -49.95 -35.36 0.62
C GLY A 607 -49.19 -34.03 0.64
N ALA A 608 -48.26 -33.84 -0.29
CA ALA A 608 -47.60 -32.56 -0.57
C ALA A 608 -48.17 -31.98 -1.89
N PRO A 609 -47.96 -30.68 -2.15
CA PRO A 609 -47.61 -30.21 -3.49
C PRO A 609 -46.22 -29.53 -3.44
N ASP A 610 -45.24 -30.03 -4.18
CA ASP A 610 -44.90 -29.75 -5.59
C ASP A 610 -44.12 -28.43 -5.77
N GLY A 611 -42.96 -28.54 -6.43
CA GLY A 611 -42.07 -27.42 -6.72
C GLY A 611 -40.66 -27.82 -7.16
N THR A 612 -40.60 -28.53 -8.27
CA THR A 612 -39.47 -29.02 -9.07
C THR A 612 -38.28 -28.05 -9.25
N THR A 613 -37.05 -28.53 -9.05
CA THR A 613 -35.85 -28.02 -9.75
C THR A 613 -35.14 -29.20 -10.40
N ALA A 614 -35.11 -29.19 -11.74
CA ALA A 614 -34.44 -30.18 -12.55
C ALA A 614 -33.05 -29.67 -12.92
N THR A 615 -32.04 -30.42 -12.53
CA THR A 615 -30.69 -30.46 -13.09
C THR A 615 -30.75 -31.08 -14.49
N ALA A 616 -30.02 -30.51 -15.44
CA ALA A 616 -29.74 -31.13 -16.74
C ALA A 616 -28.23 -31.32 -16.90
N ASP A 617 -27.84 -32.58 -17.07
CA ASP A 617 -26.58 -33.02 -17.64
C ASP A 617 -26.39 -32.49 -19.07
N ALA A 618 -25.14 -32.31 -19.48
CA ALA A 618 -24.72 -32.58 -20.86
C ALA A 618 -23.21 -32.85 -20.94
N SER A 619 -22.87 -34.05 -21.41
CA SER A 619 -21.56 -34.43 -21.96
C SER A 619 -21.74 -34.88 -23.41
N GLY A 620 -20.80 -34.48 -24.29
CA GLY A 620 -20.68 -34.86 -25.71
C GLY A 620 -20.79 -33.61 -26.60
N GLY A 621 -20.00 -33.36 -27.64
CA GLY A 621 -18.98 -34.07 -28.41
C GLY A 621 -18.83 -33.26 -29.73
N ASP A 622 -17.63 -33.23 -30.33
CA ASP A 622 -17.23 -32.37 -31.45
C ASP A 622 -18.21 -32.29 -32.65
N GLY A 623 -18.32 -31.07 -33.18
CA GLY A 623 -18.86 -30.75 -34.51
C GLY A 623 -18.67 -29.26 -34.81
N ASP A 624 -17.73 -28.93 -35.72
CA ASP A 624 -17.56 -27.59 -36.28
C ASP A 624 -18.87 -27.12 -36.95
N GLU A 625 -19.54 -26.13 -36.35
CA GLU A 625 -20.54 -25.31 -37.03
C GLU A 625 -19.86 -24.01 -37.46
N GLU A 626 -19.50 -23.90 -38.74
CA GLU A 626 -19.05 -22.65 -39.37
C GLU A 626 -20.17 -21.60 -39.27
N THR A 627 -19.96 -20.60 -38.42
CA THR A 627 -20.75 -19.35 -38.43
C THR A 627 -20.58 -18.64 -39.79
N PRO A 628 -21.64 -18.09 -40.39
CA PRO A 628 -21.55 -17.39 -41.67
C PRO A 628 -20.52 -16.25 -41.62
N GLU A 629 -19.64 -16.14 -42.61
CA GLU A 629 -18.69 -15.03 -42.73
C GLU A 629 -19.46 -13.70 -42.85
N GLU A 630 -19.38 -12.86 -41.82
CA GLU A 630 -19.98 -11.52 -41.81
C GLU A 630 -19.26 -10.60 -42.80
N SER A 631 -20.01 -9.88 -43.65
CA SER A 631 -19.39 -8.99 -44.63
C SER A 631 -18.86 -7.71 -43.97
N LEU A 632 -17.76 -7.17 -44.49
CA LEU A 632 -17.19 -5.90 -44.01
C LEU A 632 -18.19 -4.73 -44.10
N GLU A 633 -19.06 -4.74 -45.11
CA GLU A 633 -20.08 -3.70 -45.29
C GLU A 633 -21.10 -3.73 -44.15
N ASP A 634 -21.52 -4.92 -43.73
CA ASP A 634 -22.47 -5.09 -42.62
C ASP A 634 -21.87 -4.65 -41.28
N LEU A 635 -20.59 -4.98 -41.04
CA LEU A 635 -19.89 -4.59 -39.81
C LEU A 635 -19.64 -3.08 -39.71
N LEU A 636 -19.36 -2.41 -40.84
CA LEU A 636 -19.23 -0.95 -40.89
C LEU A 636 -20.60 -0.27 -40.73
N ALA A 637 -21.68 -0.88 -41.22
CA ALA A 637 -23.04 -0.42 -40.96
C ALA A 637 -23.41 -0.56 -39.47
N GLU A 638 -23.05 -1.69 -38.84
CA GLU A 638 -23.23 -1.91 -37.39
C GLU A 638 -22.49 -0.86 -36.55
N LEU A 639 -21.24 -0.53 -36.91
CA LEU A 639 -20.49 0.57 -36.30
C LEU A 639 -21.20 1.93 -36.48
N GLY A 640 -21.83 2.16 -37.63
CA GLY A 640 -22.60 3.36 -37.91
C GLY A 640 -23.86 3.52 -37.05
N LEU A 641 -24.44 2.40 -36.60
CA LEU A 641 -25.63 2.39 -35.73
C LEU A 641 -25.34 2.76 -34.27
N LEU A 642 -24.08 2.72 -33.84
CA LEU A 642 -23.73 3.17 -32.48
C LEU A 642 -24.05 4.65 -32.31
N VAL A 643 -24.72 5.00 -31.22
CA VAL A 643 -25.05 6.39 -30.88
C VAL A 643 -23.76 7.17 -30.63
N GLY A 644 -23.67 8.38 -31.18
CA GLY A 644 -22.52 9.28 -31.04
C GLY A 644 -21.23 8.74 -31.66
N LEU A 645 -20.08 9.06 -31.05
CA LEU A 645 -18.76 8.53 -31.41
C LEU A 645 -18.28 8.85 -32.84
N GLU A 646 -18.71 9.97 -33.42
CA GLU A 646 -18.38 10.33 -34.82
C GLU A 646 -16.88 10.32 -35.13
N ARG A 647 -16.07 10.84 -34.20
CA ARG A 647 -14.61 10.82 -34.34
C ARG A 647 -14.05 9.39 -34.35
N VAL A 648 -14.49 8.54 -33.44
CA VAL A 648 -14.07 7.13 -33.37
C VAL A 648 -14.51 6.37 -34.61
N LYS A 649 -15.75 6.57 -35.09
CA LYS A 649 -16.25 5.99 -36.34
C LYS A 649 -15.37 6.37 -37.52
N HIS A 650 -15.00 7.64 -37.63
CA HIS A 650 -14.11 8.13 -38.68
C HIS A 650 -12.71 7.52 -38.61
N ASP A 651 -12.14 7.43 -37.40
CA ASP A 651 -10.80 6.90 -37.18
C ASP A 651 -10.75 5.38 -37.47
N VAL A 652 -11.76 4.62 -37.03
CA VAL A 652 -11.90 3.19 -37.35
C VAL A 652 -12.05 2.99 -38.86
N ALA A 653 -12.91 3.76 -39.54
CA ALA A 653 -13.04 3.67 -41.00
C ALA A 653 -11.72 3.99 -41.73
N SER A 654 -10.94 4.93 -41.21
CA SER A 654 -9.61 5.27 -41.74
C SER A 654 -8.58 4.16 -41.51
N LEU A 655 -8.62 3.51 -40.35
CA LEU A 655 -7.79 2.34 -40.04
C LEU A 655 -8.11 1.16 -40.96
N VAL A 656 -9.39 0.88 -41.21
CA VAL A 656 -9.83 -0.17 -42.14
C VAL A 656 -9.26 0.04 -43.53
N LYS A 657 -9.33 1.28 -44.06
CA LYS A 657 -8.77 1.61 -45.38
C LYS A 657 -7.26 1.39 -45.45
N LEU A 658 -6.55 1.78 -44.39
CA LEU A 658 -5.10 1.56 -44.29
C LEU A 658 -4.76 0.07 -44.25
N MET A 659 -5.52 -0.70 -43.49
CA MET A 659 -5.37 -2.15 -43.34
C MET A 659 -5.68 -2.90 -44.64
N GLN A 660 -6.71 -2.50 -45.37
CA GLN A 660 -6.99 -3.01 -46.72
C GLN A 660 -5.84 -2.73 -47.70
N MET A 661 -5.19 -1.57 -47.59
CA MET A 661 -4.00 -1.25 -48.40
C MET A 661 -2.81 -2.15 -48.03
N VAL A 662 -2.59 -2.43 -46.74
CA VAL A 662 -1.56 -3.37 -46.28
C VAL A 662 -1.79 -4.77 -46.88
N ARG A 663 -3.00 -5.31 -46.74
CA ARG A 663 -3.37 -6.62 -47.30
C ARG A 663 -3.15 -6.69 -48.82
N ARG A 664 -3.59 -5.67 -49.58
CA ARG A 664 -3.37 -5.61 -51.03
C ARG A 664 -1.89 -5.60 -51.42
N ARG A 665 -1.01 -5.05 -50.59
CA ARG A 665 0.45 -5.07 -50.83
C ARG A 665 1.03 -6.45 -50.56
N GLU A 666 0.61 -7.09 -49.46
CA GLU A 666 1.03 -8.45 -49.10
C GLU A 666 0.59 -9.47 -50.16
N GLU A 667 -0.66 -9.41 -50.62
CA GLU A 667 -1.20 -10.24 -51.71
C GLU A 667 -0.44 -10.02 -53.03
N ALA A 668 0.08 -8.81 -53.26
CA ALA A 668 0.91 -8.48 -54.42
C ALA A 668 2.40 -8.84 -54.22
N GLY A 669 2.78 -9.46 -53.10
CA GLY A 669 4.17 -9.79 -52.76
C GLY A 669 5.07 -8.58 -52.50
N LEU A 670 4.48 -7.40 -52.27
CA LEU A 670 5.19 -6.16 -51.96
C LEU A 670 5.41 -6.05 -50.45
N ALA A 671 6.55 -5.50 -50.05
CA ALA A 671 6.81 -5.21 -48.64
C ALA A 671 5.73 -4.27 -48.08
N ALA A 672 4.99 -4.73 -47.07
CA ALA A 672 4.08 -3.89 -46.31
C ALA A 672 4.87 -2.87 -45.47
N PRO A 673 4.38 -1.63 -45.33
CA PRO A 673 4.96 -0.70 -44.37
C PRO A 673 4.83 -1.29 -42.95
N PRO A 674 5.85 -1.16 -42.09
CA PRO A 674 5.84 -1.70 -40.74
C PRO A 674 4.91 -0.85 -39.86
N LEU A 675 3.62 -1.15 -39.91
CA LEU A 675 2.60 -0.46 -39.12
C LEU A 675 2.24 -1.33 -37.91
N SER A 676 2.31 -0.75 -36.72
CA SER A 676 1.72 -1.41 -35.55
C SER A 676 0.20 -1.43 -35.66
N ARG A 677 -0.39 -2.57 -35.31
CA ARG A 677 -1.83 -2.79 -35.30
C ARG A 677 -2.44 -2.55 -33.90
N HIS A 678 -1.62 -2.31 -32.87
CA HIS A 678 -2.06 -2.09 -31.49
C HIS A 678 -2.56 -0.65 -31.27
N LEU A 679 -3.61 -0.49 -30.46
CA LEU A 679 -4.33 0.79 -30.27
C LEU A 679 -4.49 1.15 -28.79
N ILE A 680 -4.56 2.46 -28.50
CA ILE A 680 -4.95 3.00 -27.19
C ILE A 680 -6.38 3.53 -27.29
N PHE A 681 -7.28 3.13 -26.39
CA PHE A 681 -8.64 3.66 -26.27
C PHE A 681 -8.72 4.54 -25.01
N ALA A 682 -8.73 5.86 -25.20
CA ALA A 682 -8.73 6.83 -24.10
C ALA A 682 -10.12 7.46 -23.93
N GLY A 683 -10.68 7.43 -22.72
CA GLY A 683 -11.95 8.12 -22.41
C GLY A 683 -12.66 7.59 -21.16
N ASN A 684 -13.66 8.32 -20.68
CA ASN A 684 -14.38 7.99 -19.44
C ASN A 684 -15.15 6.65 -19.51
N PRO A 685 -15.55 6.04 -18.38
CA PRO A 685 -16.34 4.82 -18.35
C PRO A 685 -17.66 4.99 -19.10
N GLY A 686 -18.11 3.94 -19.80
CA GLY A 686 -19.41 3.93 -20.47
C GLY A 686 -19.48 4.69 -21.79
N THR A 687 -18.35 5.08 -22.39
CA THR A 687 -18.27 5.73 -23.71
C THR A 687 -18.21 4.75 -24.90
N GLY A 688 -18.38 3.44 -24.67
CA GLY A 688 -18.47 2.44 -25.76
C GLY A 688 -17.16 1.78 -26.20
N LYS A 689 -16.05 1.97 -25.46
CA LYS A 689 -14.72 1.38 -25.74
C LYS A 689 -14.76 -0.12 -26.06
N THR A 690 -15.32 -0.93 -25.16
CA THR A 690 -15.39 -2.40 -25.31
C THR A 690 -16.25 -2.82 -26.51
N THR A 691 -17.36 -2.13 -26.75
CA THR A 691 -18.24 -2.37 -27.90
C THR A 691 -17.51 -2.14 -29.22
N VAL A 692 -16.77 -1.04 -29.33
CA VAL A 692 -15.96 -0.72 -30.52
C VAL A 692 -14.80 -1.71 -30.67
N ALA A 693 -14.16 -2.14 -29.59
CA ALA A 693 -13.08 -3.13 -29.64
C ALA A 693 -13.55 -4.47 -30.23
N ARG A 694 -14.74 -4.93 -29.83
CA ARG A 694 -15.37 -6.15 -30.37
C ARG A 694 -15.67 -6.05 -31.86
N LEU A 695 -16.23 -4.92 -32.29
CA LEU A 695 -16.50 -4.65 -33.71
C LEU A 695 -15.21 -4.57 -34.50
N TYR A 696 -14.17 -3.92 -33.96
CA TYR A 696 -12.89 -3.78 -34.62
C TYR A 696 -12.23 -5.14 -34.89
N GLY A 697 -12.30 -6.09 -33.95
CA GLY A 697 -11.81 -7.46 -34.14
C GLY A 697 -12.50 -8.18 -35.29
N ARG A 698 -13.84 -8.16 -35.33
CA ARG A 698 -14.65 -8.72 -36.42
C ARG A 698 -14.32 -8.08 -37.77
N ILE A 699 -14.16 -6.76 -37.79
CA ILE A 699 -13.78 -6.01 -38.99
C ILE A 699 -12.41 -6.45 -39.51
N LEU A 700 -11.42 -6.64 -38.63
CA LEU A 700 -10.09 -7.11 -39.04
C LEU A 700 -10.09 -8.54 -39.55
N ALA A 701 -10.95 -9.42 -39.01
CA ALA A 701 -11.16 -10.76 -39.53
C ALA A 701 -11.83 -10.77 -40.91
N ALA A 702 -12.88 -9.95 -41.11
CA ALA A 702 -13.50 -9.76 -42.42
C ALA A 702 -12.54 -9.16 -43.46
N VAL A 703 -11.59 -8.33 -43.02
CA VAL A 703 -10.48 -7.81 -43.84
C VAL A 703 -9.34 -8.82 -43.95
N GLY A 704 -9.41 -10.01 -43.35
CA GLY A 704 -8.44 -11.11 -43.49
C GLY A 704 -7.07 -10.83 -42.87
N LEU A 705 -7.01 -9.94 -41.86
CA LEU A 705 -5.80 -9.66 -41.09
C LEU A 705 -5.74 -10.41 -39.75
N LEU A 706 -6.85 -10.97 -39.32
CA LEU A 706 -6.98 -11.84 -38.16
C LEU A 706 -7.76 -13.09 -38.57
N ASP A 707 -7.43 -14.24 -37.98
CA ASP A 707 -8.06 -15.51 -38.35
C ASP A 707 -9.50 -15.64 -37.85
N ARG A 708 -9.82 -15.06 -36.68
CA ARG A 708 -11.12 -15.23 -36.00
C ARG A 708 -11.76 -13.91 -35.55
N GLY A 709 -10.96 -12.92 -35.17
CA GLY A 709 -11.45 -11.59 -34.77
C GLY A 709 -12.22 -11.53 -33.44
N HIS A 710 -12.17 -12.60 -32.63
CA HIS A 710 -12.81 -12.64 -31.31
C HIS A 710 -12.13 -11.70 -30.32
N LEU A 711 -12.89 -11.23 -29.33
CA LEU A 711 -12.39 -10.33 -28.28
C LEU A 711 -12.15 -11.12 -26.99
N VAL A 712 -10.94 -11.05 -26.45
CA VAL A 712 -10.59 -11.48 -25.09
C VAL A 712 -10.46 -10.25 -24.22
N GLU A 713 -11.34 -10.12 -23.24
CA GLU A 713 -11.31 -9.02 -22.27
C GLU A 713 -10.47 -9.42 -21.07
N ALA A 714 -9.55 -8.54 -20.68
CA ALA A 714 -8.65 -8.72 -19.56
C ALA A 714 -8.59 -7.43 -18.75
N ASP A 715 -8.41 -7.59 -17.44
CA ASP A 715 -8.03 -6.50 -16.55
C ASP A 715 -6.72 -6.86 -15.86
N ARG A 716 -6.32 -6.04 -14.90
CA ARG A 716 -5.16 -6.32 -14.05
C ARG A 716 -5.22 -7.70 -13.39
N SER A 717 -6.37 -8.10 -12.87
CA SER A 717 -6.54 -9.39 -12.20
C SER A 717 -6.40 -10.56 -13.17
N SER A 718 -6.72 -10.37 -14.45
CA SER A 718 -6.53 -11.38 -15.49
C SER A 718 -5.06 -11.58 -15.85
N LEU A 719 -4.26 -10.52 -15.88
CA LEU A 719 -2.88 -10.55 -16.37
C LEU A 719 -1.85 -10.76 -15.25
N VAL A 720 -2.09 -10.15 -14.10
CA VAL A 720 -1.15 -10.15 -12.96
C VAL A 720 -1.45 -11.34 -12.06
N GLY A 721 -0.42 -12.14 -11.79
CA GLY A 721 -0.51 -13.23 -10.84
C GLY A 721 -0.57 -12.70 -9.41
N GLU A 722 -1.26 -13.43 -8.53
CA GLU A 722 -1.29 -13.14 -7.09
C GLU A 722 0.08 -13.38 -6.42
N TYR A 723 1.02 -14.00 -7.14
CA TYR A 723 2.32 -14.45 -6.62
C TYR A 723 3.46 -14.22 -7.63
N VAL A 724 4.68 -14.02 -7.12
CA VAL A 724 5.92 -13.93 -7.90
C VAL A 724 6.06 -15.12 -8.85
N GLY A 725 6.33 -14.85 -10.14
CA GLY A 725 6.53 -15.87 -11.17
C GLY A 725 5.25 -16.49 -11.74
N HIS A 726 4.07 -16.09 -11.23
CA HIS A 726 2.79 -16.46 -11.85
C HIS A 726 2.38 -15.45 -12.93
N THR A 727 2.90 -14.21 -12.88
CA THR A 727 2.48 -13.14 -13.79
C THR A 727 2.87 -13.41 -15.23
N GLY A 728 4.12 -13.77 -15.52
CA GLY A 728 4.54 -14.14 -16.88
C GLY A 728 3.66 -15.24 -17.49
N PRO A 729 3.53 -16.43 -16.87
CA PRO A 729 2.66 -17.49 -17.37
C PRO A 729 1.18 -17.10 -17.48
N LYS A 730 0.69 -16.26 -16.58
CA LYS A 730 -0.72 -15.82 -16.58
C LYS A 730 -1.01 -14.82 -17.70
N THR A 731 -0.14 -13.83 -17.86
CA THR A 731 -0.17 -12.90 -19.00
C THR A 731 -0.05 -13.65 -20.33
N GLN A 732 0.86 -14.63 -20.39
CA GLN A 732 1.06 -15.44 -21.60
C GLN A 732 -0.20 -16.25 -21.97
N ARG A 733 -0.83 -16.93 -21.01
CA ARG A 733 -2.07 -17.70 -21.27
C ARG A 733 -3.20 -16.81 -21.80
N VAL A 734 -3.43 -15.66 -21.18
CA VAL A 734 -4.48 -14.72 -21.61
C VAL A 734 -4.17 -14.16 -23.00
N PHE A 735 -2.89 -13.93 -23.31
CA PHE A 735 -2.47 -13.53 -24.66
C PHE A 735 -2.68 -14.67 -25.68
N GLU A 736 -2.36 -15.91 -25.31
CA GLU A 736 -2.56 -17.10 -26.14
C GLU A 736 -4.05 -17.33 -26.46
N GLU A 737 -4.94 -17.06 -25.51
CA GLU A 737 -6.40 -17.07 -25.72
C GLU A 737 -6.83 -16.05 -26.80
N ALA A 738 -6.10 -14.95 -26.96
CA ALA A 738 -6.37 -13.90 -27.95
C ALA A 738 -5.77 -14.19 -29.35
N MET A 739 -5.10 -15.32 -29.55
CA MET A 739 -4.48 -15.68 -30.84
C MET A 739 -5.50 -15.76 -31.99
N GLY A 740 -5.26 -14.98 -33.04
CA GLY A 740 -6.18 -14.79 -34.16
C GLY A 740 -7.28 -13.76 -33.90
N GLY A 741 -7.20 -13.02 -32.80
CA GLY A 741 -8.22 -12.08 -32.33
C GLY A 741 -7.64 -10.81 -31.70
N VAL A 742 -8.40 -10.21 -30.77
CA VAL A 742 -8.08 -8.97 -30.07
C VAL A 742 -7.98 -9.21 -28.57
N LEU A 743 -6.86 -8.83 -27.96
CA LEU A 743 -6.71 -8.73 -26.50
C LEU A 743 -7.05 -7.29 -26.08
N PHE A 744 -8.14 -7.13 -25.33
CA PHE A 744 -8.56 -5.85 -24.78
C PHE A 744 -8.26 -5.79 -23.29
N ILE A 745 -7.40 -4.84 -22.89
CA ILE A 745 -6.97 -4.65 -21.51
C ILE A 745 -7.63 -3.38 -20.98
N ASP A 746 -8.63 -3.54 -20.10
CA ASP A 746 -9.31 -2.41 -19.47
C ASP A 746 -8.51 -1.88 -18.26
N GLU A 747 -8.61 -0.57 -18.04
CA GLU A 747 -7.83 0.18 -17.04
C GLU A 747 -6.34 -0.19 -17.03
N ALA A 748 -5.72 -0.23 -18.21
CA ALA A 748 -4.36 -0.76 -18.40
C ALA A 748 -3.29 -0.01 -17.58
N TYR A 749 -3.53 1.27 -17.25
CA TYR A 749 -2.68 2.07 -16.36
C TYR A 749 -2.56 1.46 -14.95
N SER A 750 -3.51 0.63 -14.53
CA SER A 750 -3.42 -0.12 -13.27
C SER A 750 -2.28 -1.14 -13.26
N LEU A 751 -1.72 -1.52 -14.42
CA LEU A 751 -0.53 -2.36 -14.52
C LEU A 751 0.77 -1.60 -14.23
N THR A 752 0.73 -0.26 -14.25
CA THR A 752 1.86 0.59 -13.90
C THR A 752 1.83 0.88 -12.41
N PRO A 753 2.83 0.42 -11.62
CA PRO A 753 2.90 0.74 -10.21
C PRO A 753 3.10 2.25 -9.96
N ALA A 754 2.53 2.75 -8.87
CA ALA A 754 2.93 4.04 -8.31
C ALA A 754 4.43 4.00 -7.94
N ALA A 755 5.14 5.10 -8.17
CA ALA A 755 6.60 5.16 -7.98
C ALA A 755 7.04 4.54 -6.64
N GLY A 756 7.72 3.39 -6.72
CA GLY A 756 8.22 2.65 -5.56
C GLY A 756 7.29 1.59 -4.95
N SER A 757 6.29 1.05 -5.65
CA SER A 757 5.58 -0.19 -5.25
C SER A 757 6.12 -1.43 -5.99
N ASN A 758 6.37 -2.52 -5.25
CA ASN A 758 6.77 -3.81 -5.82
C ASN A 758 5.54 -4.58 -6.32
N ASP A 759 5.04 -4.09 -7.45
CA ASP A 759 3.89 -4.65 -8.13
C ASP A 759 4.34 -5.53 -9.31
N PHE A 760 3.75 -6.70 -9.45
CA PHE A 760 4.02 -7.61 -10.56
C PHE A 760 3.48 -7.10 -11.91
N GLY A 761 2.79 -5.95 -11.93
CA GLY A 761 2.37 -5.28 -13.17
C GLY A 761 3.51 -5.01 -14.16
N HIS A 762 4.73 -4.72 -13.69
CA HIS A 762 5.90 -4.59 -14.58
C HIS A 762 6.27 -5.89 -15.31
N GLU A 763 6.14 -7.04 -14.66
CA GLU A 763 6.38 -8.36 -15.28
C GLU A 763 5.31 -8.65 -16.34
N ALA A 764 4.05 -8.27 -16.10
CA ALA A 764 2.98 -8.36 -17.08
C ALA A 764 3.27 -7.47 -18.29
N ILE A 765 3.67 -6.21 -18.07
CA ILE A 765 4.04 -5.27 -19.16
C ILE A 765 5.21 -5.82 -19.98
N ALA A 766 6.28 -6.31 -19.33
CA ALA A 766 7.44 -6.85 -20.02
C ALA A 766 7.09 -8.10 -20.86
N THR A 767 6.25 -8.98 -20.30
CA THR A 767 5.75 -10.17 -21.00
C THR A 767 4.87 -9.78 -22.19
N LEU A 768 3.95 -8.83 -22.00
CA LEU A 768 3.07 -8.31 -23.03
C LEU A 768 3.86 -7.67 -24.18
N VAL A 769 4.83 -6.80 -23.90
CA VAL A 769 5.68 -6.15 -24.91
C VAL A 769 6.46 -7.17 -25.75
N LYS A 770 6.93 -8.25 -25.11
CA LYS A 770 7.59 -9.36 -25.81
C LYS A 770 6.63 -10.09 -26.73
N LEU A 771 5.46 -10.52 -26.22
CA LEU A 771 4.47 -11.25 -27.00
C LEU A 771 3.88 -10.42 -28.15
N MET A 772 3.71 -9.11 -27.95
CA MET A 772 3.31 -8.17 -29.01
C MET A 772 4.32 -8.10 -30.16
N GLU A 773 5.62 -8.32 -29.91
CA GLU A 773 6.63 -8.40 -30.98
C GLU A 773 6.57 -9.76 -31.68
N ASP A 774 6.58 -10.83 -30.88
CA ASP A 774 6.67 -12.20 -31.37
C ASP A 774 5.43 -12.59 -32.20
N HIS A 775 4.27 -12.00 -31.90
CA HIS A 775 2.97 -12.34 -32.50
C HIS A 775 2.23 -11.15 -33.15
N ARG A 776 2.97 -10.13 -33.63
CA ARG A 776 2.41 -8.88 -34.18
C ARG A 776 1.42 -9.03 -35.35
N ASP A 777 1.50 -10.13 -36.09
CA ASP A 777 0.64 -10.41 -37.25
C ASP A 777 -0.59 -11.26 -36.88
N SER A 778 -0.64 -11.80 -35.66
CA SER A 778 -1.64 -12.78 -35.21
C SER A 778 -2.54 -12.26 -34.08
N VAL A 779 -2.14 -11.19 -33.38
CA VAL A 779 -2.90 -10.61 -32.26
C VAL A 779 -2.88 -9.09 -32.34
N VAL A 780 -4.05 -8.48 -32.17
CA VAL A 780 -4.16 -7.04 -31.90
C VAL A 780 -4.35 -6.83 -30.40
N VAL A 781 -3.64 -5.85 -29.84
CA VAL A 781 -3.75 -5.49 -28.42
C VAL A 781 -4.33 -4.10 -28.35
N ILE A 782 -5.40 -3.94 -27.57
CA ILE A 782 -6.05 -2.67 -27.30
C ILE A 782 -5.96 -2.41 -25.81
N VAL A 783 -5.33 -1.31 -25.41
CA VAL A 783 -5.27 -0.87 -24.01
C VAL A 783 -6.26 0.27 -23.81
N ALA A 784 -7.08 0.20 -22.76
CA ALA A 784 -8.10 1.19 -22.48
C ALA A 784 -7.93 1.82 -21.10
N GLY A 785 -8.34 3.09 -20.99
CA GLY A 785 -8.29 3.82 -19.72
C GLY A 785 -8.65 5.30 -19.87
N TYR A 786 -8.42 6.04 -18.81
CA TYR A 786 -8.59 7.49 -18.78
C TYR A 786 -7.46 8.19 -19.57
N PRO A 787 -7.72 9.34 -20.22
CA PRO A 787 -6.74 9.97 -21.11
C PRO A 787 -5.38 10.24 -20.46
N ASP A 788 -5.35 10.88 -19.30
CA ASP A 788 -4.11 11.32 -18.63
C ASP A 788 -3.32 10.11 -18.05
N GLU A 789 -4.03 9.13 -17.52
CA GLU A 789 -3.47 7.90 -16.96
C GLU A 789 -2.90 7.00 -18.05
N MET A 790 -3.52 7.01 -19.25
CA MET A 790 -3.00 6.29 -20.40
C MET A 790 -1.71 6.93 -20.95
N GLU A 791 -1.56 8.25 -20.88
CA GLU A 791 -0.30 8.92 -21.22
C GLU A 791 0.82 8.46 -20.26
N HIS A 792 0.53 8.44 -18.95
CA HIS A 792 1.47 7.94 -17.95
C HIS A 792 1.81 6.45 -18.12
N PHE A 793 0.83 5.60 -18.46
CA PHE A 793 1.03 4.18 -18.73
C PHE A 793 2.01 3.95 -19.89
N ILE A 794 1.83 4.68 -21.00
CA ILE A 794 2.69 4.53 -22.18
C ILE A 794 4.11 5.00 -21.90
N ASP A 795 4.28 6.08 -21.12
CA ASP A 795 5.59 6.61 -20.74
C ASP A 795 6.32 5.73 -19.71
N SER A 796 5.60 4.85 -19.01
CA SER A 796 6.18 3.96 -18.00
C SER A 796 7.12 2.90 -18.56
N ASN A 797 7.02 2.58 -19.86
CA ASN A 797 7.88 1.61 -20.53
C ASN A 797 8.13 1.99 -22.00
N PRO A 798 9.39 2.26 -22.42
CA PRO A 798 9.70 2.62 -23.81
C PRO A 798 9.23 1.60 -24.86
N GLY A 799 9.11 0.33 -24.49
CA GLY A 799 8.57 -0.73 -25.35
C GLY A 799 7.11 -0.51 -25.73
N LEU A 800 6.29 0.03 -24.81
CA LEU A 800 4.88 0.35 -25.06
C LEU A 800 4.75 1.49 -26.07
N ALA A 801 5.47 2.59 -25.89
CA ALA A 801 5.45 3.75 -26.79
C ALA A 801 5.79 3.39 -28.25
N SER A 802 6.70 2.44 -28.45
CA SER A 802 7.06 1.96 -29.80
C SER A 802 5.97 1.12 -30.48
N ARG A 803 5.13 0.43 -29.69
CA ARG A 803 4.11 -0.51 -30.18
C ARG A 803 2.72 0.12 -30.23
N PHE A 804 2.42 1.10 -29.40
CA PHE A 804 1.14 1.82 -29.44
C PHE A 804 1.29 3.14 -30.19
N SER A 805 1.04 3.09 -31.51
CA SER A 805 1.28 4.24 -32.39
C SER A 805 0.08 5.17 -32.56
N ARG A 806 -1.11 4.79 -32.06
CA ARG A 806 -2.36 5.52 -32.26
C ARG A 806 -3.26 5.45 -31.04
N THR A 807 -3.91 6.57 -30.76
CA THR A 807 -4.90 6.72 -29.70
C THR A 807 -6.24 7.12 -30.30
N LEU A 808 -7.29 6.36 -29.98
CA LEU A 808 -8.68 6.71 -30.25
C LEU A 808 -9.26 7.37 -29.01
N LEU A 809 -9.71 8.61 -29.14
CA LEU A 809 -10.34 9.37 -28.06
C LEU A 809 -11.85 9.13 -28.06
N PHE A 810 -12.37 8.61 -26.97
CA PHE A 810 -13.78 8.39 -26.69
C PHE A 810 -14.31 9.52 -25.82
N GLU A 811 -14.95 10.48 -26.47
CA GLU A 811 -15.54 11.66 -25.84
C GLU A 811 -16.80 11.28 -25.04
N ASP A 812 -17.14 12.09 -24.03
CA ASP A 812 -18.38 11.92 -23.27
C ASP A 812 -19.60 12.17 -24.17
N TYR A 813 -20.67 11.41 -23.93
CA TYR A 813 -21.92 11.59 -24.66
C TYR A 813 -22.58 12.92 -24.28
N ASP A 814 -23.05 13.67 -25.28
CA ASP A 814 -23.89 14.84 -25.05
C ASP A 814 -25.28 14.45 -24.51
N THR A 815 -26.06 15.44 -24.04
CA THR A 815 -27.40 15.18 -23.51
C THR A 815 -28.31 14.46 -24.53
N PRO A 816 -28.42 14.93 -25.80
CA PRO A 816 -29.15 14.21 -26.84
C PRO A 816 -28.71 12.75 -27.06
N GLU A 817 -27.42 12.47 -27.00
CA GLU A 817 -26.85 11.12 -27.15
C GLU A 817 -27.21 10.23 -25.97
N LEU A 818 -27.14 10.73 -24.73
CA LEU A 818 -27.56 9.97 -23.53
C LEU A 818 -29.06 9.62 -23.57
N VAL A 819 -29.90 10.56 -24.00
CA VAL A 819 -31.34 10.33 -24.20
C VAL A 819 -31.58 9.27 -25.28
N SER A 820 -30.83 9.34 -26.39
CA SER A 820 -30.91 8.35 -27.46
C SER A 820 -30.48 6.95 -27.01
N ILE A 821 -29.52 6.83 -26.09
CA ILE A 821 -29.13 5.55 -25.49
C ILE A 821 -30.27 4.96 -24.64
N VAL A 822 -30.95 5.78 -23.84
CA VAL A 822 -32.13 5.35 -23.05
C VAL A 822 -33.26 4.89 -23.99
N GLU A 823 -33.49 5.61 -25.08
CA GLU A 823 -34.49 5.24 -26.08
C GLU A 823 -34.17 3.91 -26.76
N HIS A 824 -32.92 3.71 -27.15
CA HIS A 824 -32.48 2.46 -27.76
C HIS A 824 -32.68 1.27 -26.80
N HIS A 825 -32.37 1.46 -25.52
CA HIS A 825 -32.65 0.44 -24.50
C HIS A 825 -34.15 0.21 -24.29
N ALA A 826 -34.97 1.27 -24.29
CA ALA A 826 -36.41 1.15 -24.19
C ALA A 826 -37.00 0.37 -25.37
N GLU A 827 -36.66 0.73 -26.61
CA GLU A 827 -37.13 0.04 -27.82
C GLU A 827 -36.74 -1.45 -27.82
N ARG A 828 -35.49 -1.77 -27.47
CA ARG A 828 -35.00 -3.15 -27.39
C ARG A 828 -35.78 -4.00 -26.39
N HIS A 829 -36.27 -3.39 -25.30
CA HIS A 829 -37.07 -4.07 -24.27
C HIS A 829 -38.57 -3.83 -24.44
N GLN A 830 -39.00 -3.36 -25.60
CA GLN A 830 -40.41 -3.11 -25.95
C GLN A 830 -41.11 -2.04 -25.09
N TYR A 831 -40.35 -1.11 -24.51
CA TYR A 831 -40.86 0.10 -23.87
C TYR A 831 -40.91 1.28 -24.85
N ARG A 832 -41.81 2.23 -24.59
CA ARG A 832 -41.95 3.50 -25.29
C ARG A 832 -41.91 4.65 -24.30
N LEU A 833 -41.09 5.65 -24.60
CA LEU A 833 -41.03 6.89 -23.84
C LEU A 833 -42.11 7.86 -24.36
N THR A 834 -42.87 8.49 -23.47
CA THR A 834 -43.71 9.62 -23.86
C THR A 834 -42.86 10.84 -24.22
N ASP A 835 -43.38 11.74 -25.05
CA ASP A 835 -42.68 13.00 -25.39
C ASP A 835 -42.28 13.79 -24.13
N SER A 836 -43.18 13.82 -23.14
CA SER A 836 -42.90 14.42 -21.84
C SER A 836 -41.79 13.71 -21.05
N ALA A 837 -41.66 12.38 -21.17
CA ALA A 837 -40.59 11.62 -20.52
C ALA A 837 -39.24 11.92 -21.18
N ARG A 838 -39.22 12.09 -22.51
CA ARG A 838 -38.04 12.49 -23.28
C ARG A 838 -37.57 13.90 -22.89
N GLU A 839 -38.50 14.84 -22.72
CA GLU A 839 -38.18 16.20 -22.23
C GLU A 839 -37.61 16.15 -20.80
N ALA A 840 -38.23 15.37 -19.91
CA ALA A 840 -37.76 15.23 -18.53
C ALA A 840 -36.39 14.52 -18.43
N LEU A 841 -36.14 13.52 -19.28
CA LEU A 841 -34.83 12.87 -19.41
C LEU A 841 -33.74 13.85 -19.88
N SER A 842 -34.06 14.70 -20.86
CA SER A 842 -33.14 15.74 -21.32
C SER A 842 -32.76 16.67 -20.16
N ALA A 843 -33.74 17.16 -19.41
CA ALA A 843 -33.50 18.03 -18.26
C ALA A 843 -32.69 17.33 -17.15
N PHE A 844 -32.96 16.04 -16.91
CA PHE A 844 -32.22 15.23 -15.94
C PHE A 844 -30.74 15.11 -16.30
N PHE A 845 -30.41 14.75 -17.55
CA PHE A 845 -29.02 14.61 -17.99
C PHE A 845 -28.29 15.94 -18.16
N GLU A 846 -29.00 17.02 -18.49
CA GLU A 846 -28.42 18.37 -18.57
C GLU A 846 -27.99 18.89 -17.20
N ALA A 847 -28.71 18.52 -16.15
CA ALA A 847 -28.36 18.89 -14.79
C ALA A 847 -27.42 17.90 -14.08
N THR A 848 -27.12 16.77 -14.70
CA THR A 848 -26.19 15.77 -14.15
C THR A 848 -24.75 16.27 -14.23
N PRO A 849 -23.99 16.32 -13.12
CA PRO A 849 -22.59 16.74 -13.14
C PRO A 849 -21.71 15.82 -14.02
N ARG A 850 -20.99 16.42 -14.96
CA ARG A 850 -20.07 15.73 -15.87
C ARG A 850 -18.63 15.99 -15.43
N GLY A 851 -18.09 15.10 -14.61
CA GLY A 851 -16.68 15.12 -14.18
C GLY A 851 -15.92 13.86 -14.62
N GLU A 852 -14.67 13.73 -14.19
CA GLU A 852 -13.73 12.64 -14.56
C GLU A 852 -14.24 11.21 -14.25
N ARG A 853 -15.32 11.06 -13.47
CA ARG A 853 -15.94 9.77 -13.13
C ARG A 853 -17.35 9.60 -13.68
N PHE A 854 -17.76 10.44 -14.63
CA PHE A 854 -19.08 10.33 -15.23
C PHE A 854 -19.25 9.02 -16.02
N GLY A 855 -20.32 8.28 -15.71
CA GLY A 855 -20.54 6.92 -16.23
C GLY A 855 -21.12 6.85 -17.66
N ASN A 856 -21.42 7.97 -18.32
CA ASN A 856 -21.92 8.04 -19.70
C ASN A 856 -23.05 7.02 -19.99
N GLY A 857 -22.86 6.11 -20.95
CA GLY A 857 -23.84 5.09 -21.32
C GLY A 857 -24.19 4.13 -20.17
N ARG A 858 -23.30 3.95 -19.17
CA ARG A 858 -23.63 3.21 -17.94
C ARG A 858 -24.66 3.97 -17.11
N THR A 859 -24.50 5.29 -16.98
CA THR A 859 -25.49 6.16 -16.33
C THR A 859 -26.81 6.11 -17.08
N ALA A 860 -26.80 6.22 -18.41
CA ALA A 860 -28.02 6.11 -19.22
C ALA A 860 -28.75 4.77 -19.02
N ARG A 861 -28.01 3.65 -19.00
CA ARG A 861 -28.57 2.32 -18.72
C ARG A 861 -29.15 2.21 -17.31
N GLN A 862 -28.49 2.78 -16.31
CA GLN A 862 -28.98 2.83 -14.93
C GLN A 862 -30.25 3.67 -14.82
N THR A 863 -30.32 4.82 -15.49
CA THR A 863 -31.53 5.64 -15.58
C THR A 863 -32.67 4.87 -16.23
N PHE A 864 -32.43 4.15 -17.33
CA PHE A 864 -33.44 3.29 -17.95
C PHE A 864 -33.94 2.21 -16.97
N GLN A 865 -33.04 1.53 -16.26
CA GLN A 865 -33.42 0.52 -15.28
C GLN A 865 -34.29 1.13 -14.16
N ALA A 866 -33.88 2.27 -13.60
CA ALA A 866 -34.66 2.98 -12.59
C ALA A 866 -36.04 3.38 -13.12
N MET A 867 -36.13 3.80 -14.38
CA MET A 867 -37.41 4.08 -15.03
C MET A 867 -38.30 2.85 -15.18
N THR A 868 -37.74 1.68 -15.49
CA THR A 868 -38.52 0.43 -15.53
C THR A 868 -39.00 0.01 -14.15
N GLU A 869 -38.19 0.21 -13.10
CA GLU A 869 -38.58 -0.07 -11.71
C GLU A 869 -39.68 0.89 -11.24
N GLY A 870 -39.53 2.19 -11.50
CA GLY A 870 -40.54 3.21 -11.21
C GLY A 870 -41.87 2.94 -11.93
N GLN A 871 -41.80 2.56 -13.21
CA GLN A 871 -42.99 2.17 -13.97
C GLN A 871 -43.65 0.91 -13.39
N ALA A 872 -42.89 -0.10 -12.97
CA ALA A 872 -43.43 -1.31 -12.37
C ALA A 872 -44.20 -1.00 -11.06
N TYR A 873 -43.66 -0.15 -10.20
CA TYR A 873 -44.36 0.32 -8.99
C TYR A 873 -45.65 1.08 -9.34
N ARG A 874 -45.57 2.00 -10.30
CA ARG A 874 -46.72 2.79 -10.74
C ARG A 874 -47.84 1.91 -11.29
N VAL A 875 -47.50 0.92 -12.10
CA VAL A 875 -48.46 -0.01 -12.71
C VAL A 875 -49.05 -0.97 -11.68
N ALA A 876 -48.27 -1.42 -10.69
CA ALA A 876 -48.74 -2.32 -9.63
C ALA A 876 -49.87 -1.71 -8.78
N GLU A 877 -49.89 -0.40 -8.62
CA GLU A 877 -50.92 0.35 -7.88
C GLU A 877 -52.20 0.62 -8.73
N MET A 878 -52.23 0.22 -10.00
CA MET A 878 -53.40 0.41 -10.87
C MET A 878 -54.40 -0.75 -10.73
N ALA A 879 -55.68 -0.41 -10.58
CA ALA A 879 -56.75 -1.41 -10.42
C ALA A 879 -56.97 -2.31 -11.66
N ALA A 880 -56.64 -1.82 -12.86
CA ALA A 880 -56.72 -2.56 -14.12
C ALA A 880 -55.82 -1.92 -15.19
N PRO A 881 -54.50 -2.21 -15.20
CA PRO A 881 -53.59 -1.68 -16.21
C PRO A 881 -53.85 -2.29 -17.60
N ASP A 882 -53.72 -1.49 -18.65
CA ASP A 882 -53.82 -1.95 -20.04
C ASP A 882 -52.43 -2.21 -20.66
N GLU A 883 -52.40 -2.77 -21.88
CA GLU A 883 -51.14 -3.05 -22.60
C GLU A 883 -50.30 -1.78 -22.81
N THR A 884 -50.94 -0.62 -22.96
CA THR A 884 -50.26 0.67 -23.13
C THR A 884 -49.54 1.06 -21.84
N ASP A 885 -50.15 0.86 -20.68
CA ASP A 885 -49.54 1.15 -19.38
C ASP A 885 -48.33 0.25 -19.09
N LEU A 886 -48.36 -1.01 -19.56
CA LEU A 886 -47.26 -1.98 -19.41
C LEU A 886 -46.02 -1.61 -20.23
N ILE A 887 -46.19 -0.92 -21.36
CA ILE A 887 -45.09 -0.58 -22.27
C ILE A 887 -44.68 0.90 -22.21
N THR A 888 -45.37 1.76 -21.46
CA THR A 888 -45.13 3.22 -21.50
C THR A 888 -44.37 3.74 -20.28
N LEU A 889 -43.20 4.35 -20.53
CA LEU A 889 -42.40 5.09 -19.54
C LEU A 889 -42.78 6.58 -19.58
N ARG A 890 -43.04 7.17 -18.40
CA ARG A 890 -43.52 8.54 -18.19
C ARG A 890 -42.53 9.33 -17.31
N PRO A 891 -42.63 10.68 -17.23
CA PRO A 891 -41.74 11.50 -16.39
C PRO A 891 -41.68 11.09 -14.92
N GLN A 892 -42.78 10.53 -14.40
CA GLN A 892 -42.93 10.12 -13.01
C GLN A 892 -42.06 8.91 -12.65
N ASP A 893 -41.61 8.17 -13.67
CA ASP A 893 -40.81 6.97 -13.49
C ASP A 893 -39.32 7.31 -13.40
N LEU A 894 -38.91 8.55 -13.69
CA LEU A 894 -37.53 8.99 -13.53
C LEU A 894 -37.07 8.87 -12.07
N PRO A 895 -35.81 8.48 -11.83
CA PRO A 895 -35.25 8.49 -10.49
C PRO A 895 -35.26 9.90 -9.88
N GLU A 896 -35.45 9.98 -8.57
CA GLU A 896 -35.27 11.23 -7.84
C GLU A 896 -33.82 11.73 -8.01
N TRP A 897 -33.66 13.07 -7.96
CA TRP A 897 -32.37 13.71 -8.17
C TRP A 897 -31.36 13.22 -7.11
N PRO A 898 -30.13 12.83 -7.51
CA PRO A 898 -29.08 12.46 -6.57
C PRO A 898 -28.58 13.65 -5.74
#